data_AF-A0A937N800-F1
#
_entry.id   AF-A0A937N800-F1
#
_cell.length_a   1.000
_cell.length_b   1.000
_cell.length_c   1.000
_cell.angle_alpha   90.00
_cell.angle_beta   90.00
_cell.angle_gamma   90.00
#
_symmetry.space_group_name_H-M   'P 1'
#
loop_
_entity.id
_entity.type
_entity.pdbx_description
1 polymer ?
#
loop_
_entity_poly.entity_id
_entity_poly.type
_entity_poly.pdbx_seq_one_letter_code
_entity_poly.pdbx_strand_id
1 'polypeptide(L)'
;MRMLRKPVAMAMVVTAALGSGVFAAQELSLEDNHCVTCHGNSDLWEDDTLYLYVTAEDLAGDIHWQKGVLCNDCHGGNAETFDLREAHAIEDGFRKIESPDQIPDFCGHCHSDKEYMQKFDPGSKLNHTAEFWEGVHGKHLKANADDPKAATCMSCHPKHSMRTADDPQSAVHSSRLVATCGNCHTAERTALRKGVHHAAGERNELGAGTPLDCLKCHGTNVHGMLPVDDSRSPTFLDHQVETCGGCHEKYLATYDDSVHGHGLRESGLLVTAVCVDCHGAHDIYYAADKRSTLHATNVAQTCGACHRYIEERLEKSVHGWDNGPGDPTTEAAPGGRAKRKPSCVDCHQGHDQPNPDSTSFRLQLPNRCGNCHADLSLRYGMSVHGELTQLGYEPAAKCSDCHGDHDILAIDDPNAQTAAGNRIETCKKCHVNAVRNFATFDPHASHKDKRRYALLYHVYASTETVVNVLFGFFMLHALLWFARSMIHTLRYGRHGRLVTQQYAIIRFGPIDRISYVIVMLSFLGLIFTGLPLKYSSQAWSHNLANALGGFDATSVWHHFFAVLLLTACVVRLVQGIGWVIKLRQQGKQWKEVVFGPDSLVPNIRDAKDAVGMIRWFFGLGPKSTFERWTYWEKFDFWAMFLAVGMIGISGLMLWLPNLFCLILPGQTLNVAKVVHSETALFVGGLIFVIHVFNFHLRPEKFPMDLSILTGMVSEQHLQSARPEYLERMQQEGRLEQIRTTAPSTRRLWAVSLGGLTILALGLALLAWILLASLGK
;
A
#
# COMPACT_ATOMS: atom_id res chain seq x y z
N MET A 1 47.17 12.51 6.90
CA MET A 1 48.14 11.42 7.16
C MET A 1 47.96 10.39 6.05
N ARG A 2 49.01 10.18 5.24
CA ARG A 2 49.18 9.20 4.13
C ARG A 2 48.18 9.29 2.95
N MET A 3 48.53 9.87 1.80
CA MET A 3 49.50 9.43 0.76
C MET A 3 49.28 7.99 0.27
N LEU A 4 48.91 7.85 -1.01
CA LEU A 4 49.69 7.21 -2.10
C LEU A 4 48.81 7.14 -3.36
N ARG A 5 49.01 8.06 -4.32
CA ARG A 5 49.75 7.86 -5.60
C ARG A 5 49.02 6.96 -6.61
N LYS A 6 48.26 7.60 -7.51
CA LYS A 6 47.92 7.05 -8.84
C LYS A 6 49.18 7.08 -9.72
N PRO A 7 49.46 6.04 -10.53
CA PRO A 7 50.56 6.08 -11.47
C PRO A 7 50.17 6.97 -12.65
N VAL A 8 51.02 7.96 -12.93
CA VAL A 8 51.11 8.65 -14.20
C VAL A 8 51.69 7.64 -15.19
N ALA A 9 50.86 7.13 -16.10
CA ALA A 9 51.34 6.37 -17.24
C ALA A 9 51.92 7.36 -18.26
N MET A 10 53.23 7.26 -18.47
CA MET A 10 53.98 7.93 -19.53
C MET A 10 53.27 7.75 -20.87
N ALA A 11 53.10 8.86 -21.58
CA ALA A 11 52.88 8.87 -23.01
C ALA A 11 54.05 8.13 -23.69
N MET A 12 53.84 6.86 -24.01
CA MET A 12 54.54 6.24 -25.11
C MET A 12 53.99 6.91 -26.37
N VAL A 13 54.81 7.77 -26.98
CA VAL A 13 54.74 8.07 -28.40
C VAL A 13 55.01 6.76 -29.12
N VAL A 14 53.97 5.95 -29.24
CA VAL A 14 53.87 4.97 -30.33
C VAL A 14 53.53 5.85 -31.52
N THR A 15 54.53 6.11 -32.37
CA THR A 15 54.30 6.34 -33.79
C THR A 15 53.49 5.16 -34.29
N ALA A 16 52.18 5.25 -34.15
CA ALA A 16 51.26 4.48 -34.94
C ALA A 16 51.58 4.89 -36.36
N ALA A 17 52.29 4.00 -37.07
CA ALA A 17 52.25 3.98 -38.50
C ALA A 17 50.76 4.07 -38.84
N LEU A 18 50.36 5.25 -39.32
CA LEU A 18 49.18 5.40 -40.13
C LEU A 18 49.39 4.37 -41.23
N GLY A 19 48.76 3.21 -41.06
CA GLY A 19 48.42 2.32 -42.15
C GLY A 19 47.42 3.09 -42.98
N SER A 20 47.93 4.10 -43.69
CA SER A 20 47.40 4.57 -44.94
C SER A 20 47.44 3.38 -45.87
N GLY A 21 46.45 2.48 -45.69
CA GLY A 21 45.86 1.73 -46.77
C GLY A 21 45.16 2.73 -47.66
N VAL A 22 45.95 3.59 -48.30
CA VAL A 22 45.65 4.09 -49.62
C VAL A 22 45.60 2.81 -50.44
N PHE A 23 44.41 2.19 -50.52
CA PHE A 23 44.05 1.60 -51.79
C PHE A 23 44.29 2.72 -52.78
N ALA A 24 45.27 2.52 -53.66
CA ALA A 24 45.41 3.34 -54.83
C ALA A 24 44.01 3.33 -55.47
N ALA A 25 43.25 4.40 -55.24
CA ALA A 25 42.26 4.81 -56.19
C ALA A 25 43.08 4.97 -57.46
N GLN A 26 42.98 3.97 -58.33
CA GLN A 26 43.30 4.19 -59.72
C GLN A 26 42.51 5.46 -60.06
N GLU A 27 43.21 6.54 -60.41
CA GLU A 27 42.57 7.70 -61.02
C GLU A 27 41.83 7.12 -62.23
N LEU A 28 40.55 6.83 -62.05
CA LEU A 28 39.63 6.54 -63.12
C LEU A 28 39.58 7.83 -63.91
N SER A 29 40.35 7.84 -65.00
CA SER A 29 40.47 9.02 -65.83
C SER A 29 39.07 9.32 -66.37
N LEU A 30 38.65 10.58 -66.28
CA LEU A 30 37.44 11.07 -66.94
C LEU A 30 37.49 10.85 -68.47
N GLU A 31 38.65 10.45 -69.01
CA GLU A 31 38.91 10.25 -70.43
C GLU A 31 38.41 8.88 -70.95
N ASP A 32 38.17 7.88 -70.08
CA ASP A 32 37.79 6.52 -70.49
C ASP A 32 36.26 6.25 -70.52
N ASN A 33 35.42 7.22 -70.14
CA ASN A 33 33.96 7.10 -70.22
C ASN A 33 33.34 8.34 -70.89
N HIS A 34 32.97 8.20 -72.18
CA HIS A 34 32.45 9.31 -72.97
C HIS A 34 31.06 9.80 -72.50
N CYS A 35 30.33 9.04 -71.67
CA CYS A 35 29.03 9.45 -71.14
C CYS A 35 29.15 10.72 -70.28
N VAL A 36 30.21 10.86 -69.47
CA VAL A 36 30.41 12.04 -68.59
C VAL A 36 30.76 13.29 -69.40
N THR A 37 31.34 13.15 -70.60
CA THR A 37 31.61 14.29 -71.48
C THR A 37 30.33 14.94 -71.98
N CYS A 38 29.31 14.13 -72.29
CA CYS A 38 28.00 14.62 -72.71
C CYS A 38 27.10 15.01 -71.51
N HIS A 39 27.00 14.14 -70.49
CA HIS A 39 26.11 14.33 -69.34
C HIS A 39 26.68 15.24 -68.24
N GLY A 40 27.97 15.58 -68.32
CA GLY A 40 28.64 16.55 -67.43
C GLY A 40 28.60 18.00 -67.93
N ASN A 41 27.95 18.27 -69.07
CA ASN A 41 27.79 19.61 -69.62
C ASN A 41 26.37 20.12 -69.37
N SER A 42 26.21 21.21 -68.62
CA SER A 42 24.89 21.80 -68.31
C SER A 42 24.23 22.48 -69.50
N ASP A 43 25.01 22.76 -70.55
CA ASP A 43 24.61 23.58 -71.70
C ASP A 43 24.28 22.74 -72.94
N LEU A 44 24.36 21.40 -72.84
CA LEU A 44 23.90 20.50 -73.90
C LEU A 44 22.36 20.36 -73.79
N TRP A 45 21.64 20.64 -74.90
CA TRP A 45 20.21 20.36 -75.24
C TRP A 45 19.11 21.40 -74.91
N GLU A 46 18.36 21.81 -75.96
CA GLU A 46 17.05 22.52 -75.96
C GLU A 46 15.96 21.60 -76.60
N ASP A 47 14.74 21.61 -76.01
CA ASP A 47 13.48 20.89 -76.34
C ASP A 47 13.32 19.37 -76.02
N ASP A 48 12.20 19.09 -75.31
CA ASP A 48 11.42 17.88 -74.95
C ASP A 48 12.03 16.46 -74.82
N THR A 49 13.34 16.23 -74.84
CA THR A 49 13.90 14.89 -74.51
C THR A 49 15.18 14.89 -73.65
N LEU A 50 15.07 14.26 -72.47
CA LEU A 50 16.08 13.84 -71.46
C LEU A 50 17.12 14.88 -70.97
N TYR A 51 16.71 15.70 -70.00
CA TYR A 51 17.63 16.46 -69.15
C TYR A 51 18.24 15.54 -68.06
N LEU A 52 19.41 14.96 -68.33
CA LEU A 52 20.23 14.33 -67.29
C LEU A 52 21.61 14.99 -67.26
N TYR A 53 21.76 15.95 -66.34
CA TYR A 53 23.03 16.58 -66.00
C TYR A 53 23.57 15.97 -64.71
N VAL A 54 24.85 15.59 -64.69
CA VAL A 54 25.54 15.01 -63.54
C VAL A 54 26.85 15.76 -63.32
N THR A 55 27.08 16.27 -62.11
CA THR A 55 28.32 16.99 -61.82
C THR A 55 29.45 16.04 -61.45
N ALA A 56 30.70 16.46 -61.67
CA ALA A 56 31.86 15.73 -61.17
C ALA A 56 31.87 15.62 -59.63
N GLU A 57 31.27 16.60 -58.93
CA GLU A 57 31.11 16.59 -57.47
C GLU A 57 30.13 15.49 -57.01
N ASP A 58 29.00 15.33 -57.71
CA ASP A 58 28.02 14.29 -57.41
C ASP A 58 28.65 12.89 -57.54
N LEU A 59 29.36 12.64 -58.65
CA LEU A 59 30.04 11.37 -58.91
C LEU A 59 31.20 11.11 -57.94
N ALA A 60 31.98 12.14 -57.57
CA ALA A 60 33.08 11.97 -56.62
C ALA A 60 32.59 11.46 -55.25
N GLY A 61 31.38 11.85 -54.84
CA GLY A 61 30.73 11.38 -53.62
C GLY A 61 29.96 10.06 -53.76
N ASP A 62 29.79 9.53 -54.97
CA ASP A 62 29.01 8.33 -55.22
C ASP A 62 29.83 7.05 -54.97
N ILE A 63 29.27 6.12 -54.18
CA ILE A 63 29.94 4.88 -53.79
C ILE A 63 30.14 3.93 -54.97
N HIS A 64 29.24 3.91 -55.94
CA HIS A 64 29.38 3.09 -57.14
C HIS A 64 30.56 3.60 -57.96
N TRP A 65 30.65 4.93 -58.16
CA TRP A 65 31.78 5.56 -58.83
C TRP A 65 33.11 5.32 -58.10
N GLN A 66 33.15 5.50 -56.77
CA GLN A 66 34.35 5.24 -55.96
C GLN A 66 34.82 3.78 -56.01
N LYS A 67 33.91 2.84 -56.31
CA LYS A 67 34.19 1.41 -56.47
C LYS A 67 34.48 1.01 -57.92
N GLY A 68 34.49 1.97 -58.85
CA GLY A 68 34.77 1.75 -60.27
C GLY A 68 33.61 1.18 -61.07
N VAL A 69 32.37 1.38 -60.61
CA VAL A 69 31.16 1.09 -61.39
C VAL A 69 30.83 2.33 -62.22
N LEU A 70 30.82 2.16 -63.55
CA LEU A 70 30.68 3.24 -64.53
C LEU A 70 29.24 3.41 -65.02
N CYS A 71 28.97 4.49 -65.76
CA CYS A 71 27.62 4.83 -66.21
C CYS A 71 26.95 3.69 -67.01
N ASN A 72 27.69 3.04 -67.89
CA ASN A 72 27.24 1.91 -68.72
C ASN A 72 27.10 0.60 -67.93
N ASP A 73 27.72 0.45 -66.76
CA ASP A 73 27.50 -0.72 -65.91
C ASP A 73 26.10 -0.69 -65.27
N CYS A 74 25.54 0.50 -65.05
CA CYS A 74 24.17 0.69 -64.56
C CYS A 74 23.16 0.84 -65.71
N HIS A 75 23.45 1.72 -66.66
CA HIS A 75 22.52 2.08 -67.73
C HIS A 75 22.70 1.25 -69.01
N GLY A 76 23.72 0.40 -69.13
CA GLY A 76 24.07 -0.24 -70.41
C GLY A 76 24.55 0.76 -71.45
N GLY A 77 24.51 0.37 -72.72
CA GLY A 77 24.96 1.22 -73.83
C GLY A 77 26.47 1.23 -74.00
N ASN A 78 26.93 1.98 -75.00
CA ASN A 78 28.33 2.02 -75.41
C ASN A 78 29.04 3.29 -74.90
N ALA A 79 29.87 3.16 -73.88
CA ALA A 79 30.63 4.28 -73.31
C ALA A 79 31.87 4.69 -74.12
N GLU A 80 32.19 3.97 -75.21
CA GLU A 80 33.37 4.23 -76.07
C GLU A 80 33.03 5.12 -77.29
N THR A 81 31.76 5.46 -77.52
CA THR A 81 31.33 6.29 -78.65
C THR A 81 30.74 7.62 -78.18
N PHE A 82 30.93 8.66 -79.00
CA PHE A 82 30.28 9.97 -78.82
C PHE A 82 29.00 10.09 -79.66
N ASP A 83 28.67 9.10 -80.50
CA ASP A 83 27.42 9.08 -81.24
C ASP A 83 26.26 8.76 -80.30
N LEU A 84 25.25 9.65 -80.25
CA LEU A 84 24.12 9.52 -79.33
C LEU A 84 23.33 8.21 -79.52
N ARG A 85 23.16 7.76 -80.76
CA ARG A 85 22.34 6.58 -81.08
C ARG A 85 23.10 5.30 -80.77
N GLU A 86 24.39 5.27 -81.04
CA GLU A 86 25.26 4.16 -80.67
C GLU A 86 25.46 4.09 -79.15
N ALA A 87 25.67 5.22 -78.48
CA ALA A 87 25.87 5.27 -77.02
C ALA A 87 24.65 4.77 -76.24
N HIS A 88 23.44 4.96 -76.76
CA HIS A 88 22.17 4.54 -76.14
C HIS A 88 21.49 3.38 -76.88
N ALA A 89 22.24 2.60 -77.67
CA ALA A 89 21.66 1.53 -78.46
C ALA A 89 21.07 0.43 -77.56
N ILE A 90 19.82 0.03 -77.80
CA ILE A 90 19.13 -1.02 -77.03
C ILE A 90 19.85 -2.37 -77.18
N GLU A 91 20.46 -2.63 -78.34
CA GLU A 91 21.26 -3.82 -78.61
C GLU A 91 22.51 -3.94 -77.72
N ASP A 92 23.04 -2.81 -77.24
CA ASP A 92 24.13 -2.75 -76.24
C ASP A 92 23.59 -2.79 -74.80
N GLY A 93 22.34 -3.23 -74.64
CA GLY A 93 21.70 -3.43 -73.35
C GLY A 93 21.34 -2.13 -72.62
N PHE A 94 21.18 -1.01 -73.35
CA PHE A 94 20.79 0.27 -72.75
C PHE A 94 19.44 0.19 -72.02
N ARG A 95 19.40 0.67 -70.77
CA ARG A 95 18.29 0.60 -69.82
C ARG A 95 17.88 2.01 -69.40
N LYS A 96 16.65 2.37 -69.77
CA LYS A 96 15.98 3.58 -69.33
C LYS A 96 14.93 3.24 -68.28
N ILE A 97 14.85 4.07 -67.24
CA ILE A 97 13.77 4.03 -66.26
C ILE A 97 12.63 4.91 -66.79
N GLU A 98 11.49 4.30 -67.11
CA GLU A 98 10.31 4.97 -67.67
C GLU A 98 9.26 5.31 -66.61
N SER A 99 9.21 4.52 -65.53
CA SER A 99 8.25 4.67 -64.43
C SER A 99 8.90 4.31 -63.08
N PRO A 100 8.38 4.83 -61.95
CA PRO A 100 8.95 4.60 -60.63
C PRO A 100 9.06 3.12 -60.21
N ASP A 101 8.13 2.27 -60.65
CA ASP A 101 8.09 0.83 -60.32
C ASP A 101 9.25 0.03 -60.92
N GLN A 102 9.92 0.55 -61.95
CA GLN A 102 11.09 -0.09 -62.55
C GLN A 102 12.37 0.10 -61.71
N ILE A 103 12.40 1.10 -60.82
CA ILE A 103 13.60 1.48 -60.04
C ILE A 103 14.12 0.33 -59.16
N PRO A 104 13.30 -0.39 -58.37
CA PRO A 104 13.80 -1.46 -57.51
C PRO A 104 14.44 -2.60 -58.30
N ASP A 105 13.86 -3.02 -59.42
CA ASP A 105 14.40 -4.09 -60.25
C ASP A 105 15.65 -3.63 -61.04
N PHE A 106 15.71 -2.34 -61.41
CA PHE A 106 16.92 -1.73 -61.98
C PHE A 106 18.11 -1.83 -61.00
N CYS A 107 17.93 -1.40 -59.75
CA CYS A 107 18.96 -1.56 -58.71
C CYS A 107 19.23 -3.04 -58.39
N GLY A 108 18.17 -3.86 -58.40
CA GLY A 108 18.22 -5.28 -58.09
C GLY A 108 19.04 -6.11 -59.07
N HIS A 109 19.28 -5.63 -60.30
CA HIS A 109 20.10 -6.33 -61.28
C HIS A 109 21.50 -6.65 -60.75
N CYS A 110 22.09 -5.71 -60.01
CA CYS A 110 23.39 -5.89 -59.36
C CYS A 110 23.21 -6.28 -57.88
N HIS A 111 22.36 -5.57 -57.13
CA HIS A 111 22.24 -5.75 -55.67
C HIS A 111 21.51 -7.04 -55.25
N SER A 112 20.98 -7.81 -56.19
CA SER A 112 20.44 -9.15 -55.95
C SER A 112 21.33 -10.26 -56.55
N ASP A 113 22.43 -9.90 -57.21
CA ASP A 113 23.40 -10.83 -57.80
C ASP A 113 24.62 -10.99 -56.89
N LYS A 114 24.78 -12.22 -56.36
CA LYS A 114 25.89 -12.58 -55.48
C LYS A 114 27.25 -12.50 -56.17
N GLU A 115 27.34 -13.03 -57.38
CA GLU A 115 28.62 -13.10 -58.10
C GLU A 115 29.07 -11.70 -58.50
N TYR A 116 28.13 -10.83 -58.83
CA TYR A 116 28.41 -9.43 -59.12
C TYR A 116 28.88 -8.67 -57.86
N MET A 117 28.10 -8.69 -56.78
CA MET A 117 28.41 -7.90 -55.58
C MET A 117 29.66 -8.37 -54.84
N GLN A 118 30.01 -9.66 -54.90
CA GLN A 118 31.24 -10.17 -54.29
C GLN A 118 32.52 -9.51 -54.82
N LYS A 119 32.49 -8.92 -56.02
CA LYS A 119 33.63 -8.18 -56.59
C LYS A 119 33.90 -6.87 -55.85
N PHE A 120 32.87 -6.28 -55.23
CA PHE A 120 32.92 -4.94 -54.64
C PHE A 120 32.77 -4.94 -53.12
N ASP A 121 31.86 -5.78 -52.61
CA ASP A 121 31.59 -5.99 -51.20
C ASP A 121 31.14 -7.44 -50.92
N PRO A 122 32.09 -8.33 -50.57
CA PRO A 122 31.80 -9.73 -50.21
C PRO A 122 30.83 -9.90 -49.02
N GLY A 123 30.65 -8.86 -48.20
CA GLY A 123 29.74 -8.85 -47.05
C GLY A 123 28.35 -8.29 -47.36
N SER A 124 28.09 -7.84 -48.60
CA SER A 124 26.83 -7.21 -48.96
C SER A 124 25.64 -8.14 -48.76
N LYS A 125 24.57 -7.61 -48.18
CA LYS A 125 23.26 -8.27 -48.17
C LYS A 125 22.66 -8.15 -49.58
N LEU A 126 22.08 -9.24 -50.07
CA LEU A 126 21.62 -9.36 -51.47
C LEU A 126 20.09 -9.42 -51.60
N ASN A 127 19.38 -9.28 -50.48
CA ASN A 127 17.93 -9.46 -50.42
C ASN A 127 17.17 -8.14 -50.29
N HIS A 128 17.82 -6.99 -50.40
CA HIS A 128 17.19 -5.67 -50.21
C HIS A 128 16.04 -5.39 -51.17
N THR A 129 16.15 -5.83 -52.42
CA THR A 129 15.07 -5.73 -53.42
C THR A 129 13.86 -6.56 -53.00
N ALA A 130 14.08 -7.79 -52.53
CA ALA A 130 13.02 -8.67 -52.05
C ALA A 130 12.36 -8.11 -50.78
N GLU A 131 13.18 -7.61 -49.85
CA GLU A 131 12.73 -6.93 -48.62
C GLU A 131 11.85 -5.71 -48.98
N PHE A 132 12.31 -4.85 -49.90
CA PHE A 132 11.55 -3.70 -50.38
C PHE A 132 10.16 -4.09 -50.89
N TRP A 133 10.11 -5.12 -51.74
CA TRP A 133 8.87 -5.60 -52.33
C TRP A 133 7.92 -6.27 -51.33
N GLU A 134 8.41 -6.78 -50.19
CA GLU A 134 7.60 -7.24 -49.06
C GLU A 134 7.11 -6.10 -48.15
N GLY A 135 7.89 -5.02 -48.07
CA GLY A 135 7.62 -3.85 -47.24
C GLY A 135 6.45 -2.99 -47.72
N VAL A 136 6.04 -2.04 -46.88
CA VAL A 136 4.91 -1.14 -47.13
C VAL A 136 5.09 -0.29 -48.39
N HIS A 137 6.31 0.21 -48.63
CA HIS A 137 6.61 1.03 -49.79
C HIS A 137 6.53 0.21 -51.09
N GLY A 138 7.13 -0.97 -51.15
CA GLY A 138 7.06 -1.82 -52.33
C GLY A 138 5.64 -2.35 -52.61
N LYS A 139 4.87 -2.69 -51.57
CA LYS A 139 3.44 -3.03 -51.73
C LYS A 139 2.63 -1.87 -52.28
N HIS A 140 2.86 -0.65 -51.77
CA HIS A 140 2.19 0.55 -52.27
C HIS A 140 2.57 0.87 -53.72
N LEU A 141 3.85 0.78 -54.07
CA LEU A 141 4.36 0.98 -55.42
C LEU A 141 3.79 -0.06 -56.40
N LYS A 142 3.71 -1.34 -56.03
CA LYS A 142 3.05 -2.38 -56.85
C LYS A 142 1.59 -2.08 -57.15
N ALA A 143 0.88 -1.49 -56.18
CA ALA A 143 -0.51 -1.12 -56.35
C ALA A 143 -0.70 0.20 -57.14
N ASN A 144 0.34 1.04 -57.22
CA ASN A 144 0.29 2.38 -57.81
C ASN A 144 1.57 2.67 -58.61
N ALA A 145 1.82 1.87 -59.65
CA ALA A 145 3.09 1.87 -60.40
C ALA A 145 3.49 3.24 -60.95
N ASP A 146 2.51 4.05 -61.36
CA ASP A 146 2.72 5.37 -61.96
C ASP A 146 2.69 6.52 -60.93
N ASP A 147 2.50 6.26 -59.63
CA ASP A 147 2.46 7.34 -58.63
C ASP A 147 3.86 7.92 -58.40
N PRO A 148 4.13 9.19 -58.82
CA PRO A 148 5.45 9.80 -58.64
C PRO A 148 5.79 10.07 -57.16
N LYS A 149 4.83 9.92 -56.24
CA LYS A 149 5.04 10.05 -54.79
C LYS A 149 5.29 8.72 -54.10
N ALA A 150 5.12 7.58 -54.78
CA ALA A 150 5.44 6.29 -54.21
C ALA A 150 6.95 6.20 -53.94
N ALA A 151 7.31 5.79 -52.72
CA ALA A 151 8.72 5.70 -52.34
C ALA A 151 9.39 4.55 -53.11
N THR A 152 10.56 4.82 -53.68
CA THR A 152 11.42 3.85 -54.37
C THR A 152 12.80 3.84 -53.73
N CYS A 153 13.73 3.02 -54.24
CA CYS A 153 15.13 3.04 -53.78
C CYS A 153 15.72 4.46 -53.86
N MET A 154 15.36 5.22 -54.90
CA MET A 154 15.86 6.57 -55.14
C MET A 154 15.28 7.64 -54.20
N SER A 155 14.19 7.34 -53.50
CA SER A 155 13.63 8.24 -52.49
C SER A 155 14.50 8.35 -51.24
N CYS A 156 15.33 7.33 -50.99
CA CYS A 156 16.27 7.29 -49.86
C CYS A 156 17.73 7.34 -50.32
N HIS A 157 18.05 6.79 -51.50
CA HIS A 157 19.38 6.79 -52.10
C HIS A 157 19.42 7.74 -53.32
N PRO A 158 19.93 8.97 -53.18
CA PRO A 158 19.91 9.95 -54.27
C PRO A 158 20.66 9.45 -55.50
N LYS A 159 20.07 9.59 -56.69
CA LYS A 159 20.71 9.21 -57.96
C LYS A 159 22.05 9.93 -58.17
N HIS A 160 23.05 9.20 -58.66
CA HIS A 160 24.39 9.70 -59.02
C HIS A 160 25.18 10.40 -57.90
N SER A 161 24.74 10.27 -56.64
CA SER A 161 25.44 10.77 -55.47
C SER A 161 25.20 9.86 -54.24
N MET A 162 25.05 8.55 -54.48
CA MET A 162 24.72 7.56 -53.46
C MET A 162 25.89 7.34 -52.52
N ARG A 163 25.67 7.47 -51.21
CA ARG A 163 26.70 7.27 -50.18
C ARG A 163 26.37 6.08 -49.30
N THR A 164 27.39 5.46 -48.71
CA THR A 164 27.19 4.38 -47.72
C THR A 164 26.50 4.90 -46.46
N ALA A 165 25.82 4.03 -45.72
CA ALA A 165 25.07 4.44 -44.53
C ALA A 165 25.97 4.97 -43.38
N ASP A 166 27.26 4.63 -43.38
CA ASP A 166 28.24 5.10 -42.41
C ASP A 166 28.76 6.52 -42.72
N ASP A 167 28.51 7.04 -43.93
CA ASP A 167 28.89 8.40 -44.30
C ASP A 167 27.91 9.41 -43.65
N PRO A 168 28.40 10.36 -42.82
CA PRO A 168 27.56 11.40 -42.21
C PRO A 168 26.79 12.28 -43.20
N GLN A 169 27.19 12.32 -44.47
CA GLN A 169 26.51 13.02 -45.56
C GLN A 169 25.42 12.18 -46.24
N SER A 170 25.36 10.87 -46.00
CA SER A 170 24.36 9.99 -46.61
C SER A 170 22.95 10.31 -46.14
N ALA A 171 21.99 10.32 -47.07
CA ALA A 171 20.58 10.50 -46.74
C ALA A 171 20.05 9.37 -45.83
N VAL A 172 20.69 8.19 -45.84
CA VAL A 172 20.32 7.06 -44.97
C VAL A 172 21.17 6.95 -43.70
N HIS A 173 22.06 7.91 -43.44
CA HIS A 173 22.82 7.95 -42.19
C HIS A 173 21.88 8.15 -40.99
N SER A 174 22.17 7.50 -39.85
CA SER A 174 21.31 7.50 -38.65
C SER A 174 20.87 8.89 -38.20
N SER A 175 21.79 9.86 -38.21
CA SER A 175 21.51 11.26 -37.84
C SER A 175 20.64 12.03 -38.84
N ARG A 176 20.47 11.52 -40.07
CA ARG A 176 19.70 12.13 -41.16
C ARG A 176 18.38 11.41 -41.46
N LEU A 177 18.22 10.16 -41.03
CA LEU A 177 17.01 9.35 -41.30
C LEU A 177 15.69 10.06 -40.94
N VAL A 178 15.64 10.78 -39.81
CA VAL A 178 14.46 11.54 -39.41
C VAL A 178 14.09 12.62 -40.44
N ALA A 179 15.08 13.23 -41.10
CA ALA A 179 14.85 14.18 -42.18
C ALA A 179 14.40 13.47 -43.45
N THR A 180 15.08 12.38 -43.82
CA THR A 180 14.81 11.60 -45.04
C THR A 180 13.41 11.01 -45.06
N CYS A 181 13.02 10.26 -44.02
CA CYS A 181 11.65 9.73 -43.90
C CYS A 181 10.63 10.87 -43.86
N GLY A 182 10.98 11.96 -43.17
CA GLY A 182 10.12 13.13 -42.97
C GLY A 182 9.93 14.02 -44.20
N ASN A 183 10.54 13.70 -45.35
CA ASN A 183 10.20 14.32 -46.62
C ASN A 183 8.78 13.91 -47.07
N CYS A 184 8.36 12.68 -46.76
CA CYS A 184 7.00 12.18 -46.99
C CYS A 184 6.19 12.13 -45.69
N HIS A 185 6.80 11.67 -44.58
CA HIS A 185 6.20 11.53 -43.25
C HIS A 185 6.33 12.81 -42.40
N THR A 186 5.84 13.92 -42.95
CA THR A 186 6.04 15.25 -42.35
C THR A 186 5.37 15.40 -40.98
N ALA A 187 4.23 14.74 -40.77
CA ALA A 187 3.49 14.75 -39.52
C ALA A 187 4.25 13.99 -38.42
N GLU A 188 4.69 12.77 -38.71
CA GLU A 188 5.43 11.89 -37.80
C GLU A 188 6.77 12.53 -37.42
N ARG A 189 7.49 13.12 -38.39
CA ARG A 189 8.71 13.90 -38.12
C ARG A 189 8.44 15.04 -37.14
N THR A 190 7.33 15.76 -37.32
CA THR A 190 6.99 16.90 -36.49
C THR A 190 6.59 16.46 -35.08
N ALA A 191 5.81 15.39 -34.96
CA ALA A 191 5.44 14.76 -33.70
C ALA A 191 6.67 14.31 -32.91
N LEU A 192 7.55 13.51 -33.54
CA LEU A 192 8.76 12.98 -32.92
C LEU A 192 9.67 14.11 -32.42
N ARG A 193 9.85 15.16 -33.23
CA ARG A 193 10.68 16.33 -32.86
C ARG A 193 10.14 17.12 -31.67
N LYS A 194 8.83 17.09 -31.43
CA LYS A 194 8.19 17.77 -30.29
C LYS A 194 8.12 16.89 -29.05
N GLY A 195 8.22 15.57 -29.22
CA GLY A 195 8.17 14.58 -28.15
C GLY A 195 9.49 14.40 -27.41
N VAL A 196 9.43 13.63 -26.31
CA VAL A 196 10.56 13.38 -25.41
C VAL A 196 11.65 12.49 -26.02
N HIS A 197 11.32 11.73 -27.06
CA HIS A 197 12.27 10.86 -27.78
C HIS A 197 13.12 11.61 -28.83
N HIS A 198 12.87 12.90 -29.08
CA HIS A 198 13.65 13.70 -30.04
C HIS A 198 15.15 13.82 -29.71
N ALA A 199 15.56 13.64 -28.48
CA ALA A 199 16.97 13.74 -28.07
C ALA A 199 17.42 12.56 -27.20
N ALA A 200 16.69 11.43 -27.28
CA ALA A 200 16.93 10.23 -26.48
C ALA A 200 17.91 9.25 -27.13
N GLY A 201 18.39 9.54 -28.33
CA GLY A 201 19.39 8.74 -29.06
C GLY A 201 20.81 8.89 -28.51
N GLU A 202 21.78 8.46 -29.31
CA GLU A 202 23.21 8.45 -28.94
C GLU A 202 23.72 9.85 -28.63
N ARG A 203 24.68 9.97 -27.71
CA ARG A 203 25.28 11.28 -27.43
C ARG A 203 26.29 11.62 -28.51
N ASN A 204 26.19 12.81 -29.08
CA ASN A 204 27.19 13.35 -29.99
C ASN A 204 28.51 13.66 -29.24
N GLU A 205 29.54 14.09 -29.98
CA GLU A 205 30.86 14.44 -29.45
C GLU A 205 30.84 15.54 -28.36
N LEU A 206 29.79 16.35 -28.34
CA LEU A 206 29.56 17.42 -27.35
C LEU A 206 28.75 16.93 -26.13
N GLY A 207 28.42 15.63 -26.07
CA GLY A 207 27.66 15.00 -24.99
C GLY A 207 26.14 15.23 -25.06
N ALA A 208 25.63 15.90 -26.11
CA ALA A 208 24.20 16.13 -26.32
C ALA A 208 23.55 14.91 -26.98
N GLY A 209 22.36 14.51 -26.52
CA GLY A 209 21.61 13.40 -27.11
C GLY A 209 21.15 13.74 -28.53
N THR A 210 21.35 12.80 -29.46
CA THR A 210 20.87 12.89 -30.84
C THR A 210 19.42 12.39 -30.94
N PRO A 211 18.71 12.70 -32.03
CA PRO A 211 17.41 12.11 -32.27
C PRO A 211 17.44 10.61 -32.31
N LEU A 212 16.50 10.00 -31.58
CA LEU A 212 16.18 8.60 -31.76
C LEU A 212 15.73 8.43 -33.22
N ASP A 213 16.48 7.65 -34.00
CA ASP A 213 16.10 7.36 -35.38
C ASP A 213 14.82 6.51 -35.42
N CYS A 214 14.12 6.53 -36.57
CA CYS A 214 12.87 5.79 -36.72
C CYS A 214 13.04 4.27 -36.59
N LEU A 215 14.24 3.75 -36.84
CA LEU A 215 14.55 2.31 -36.90
C LEU A 215 14.66 1.71 -35.50
N LYS A 216 14.95 2.53 -34.49
CA LYS A 216 14.89 2.09 -33.09
C LYS A 216 13.50 1.59 -32.69
N CYS A 217 12.44 2.01 -33.38
CA CYS A 217 11.07 1.55 -33.14
C CYS A 217 10.51 0.70 -34.29
N HIS A 218 10.80 1.04 -35.54
CA HIS A 218 10.28 0.33 -36.72
C HIS A 218 11.12 -0.88 -37.15
N GLY A 219 12.23 -1.13 -36.45
CA GLY A 219 13.15 -2.24 -36.71
C GLY A 219 14.32 -1.87 -37.61
N THR A 220 15.29 -2.79 -37.69
CA THR A 220 16.55 -2.58 -38.39
C THR A 220 16.48 -2.84 -39.90
N ASN A 221 15.37 -3.40 -40.41
CA ASN A 221 15.19 -3.66 -41.84
C ASN A 221 14.48 -2.47 -42.51
N VAL A 222 15.27 -1.50 -42.96
CA VAL A 222 14.77 -0.27 -43.62
C VAL A 222 14.12 -0.53 -44.97
N HIS A 223 14.58 -1.55 -45.69
CA HIS A 223 14.06 -1.89 -47.01
C HIS A 223 12.71 -2.59 -46.87
N GLY A 224 12.57 -3.52 -45.91
CA GLY A 224 11.35 -4.30 -45.69
C GLY A 224 10.51 -3.86 -44.49
N MET A 225 10.31 -2.56 -44.30
CA MET A 225 9.46 -2.07 -43.21
C MET A 225 8.02 -2.58 -43.38
N LEU A 226 7.50 -3.31 -42.39
CA LEU A 226 6.19 -3.94 -42.44
C LEU A 226 5.09 -3.05 -41.86
N PRO A 227 3.82 -3.20 -42.28
CA PRO A 227 2.72 -2.43 -41.72
C PRO A 227 2.46 -2.84 -40.27
N VAL A 228 1.87 -1.93 -39.49
CA VAL A 228 1.67 -2.09 -38.03
C VAL A 228 0.72 -3.24 -37.66
N ASP A 229 -0.09 -3.70 -38.60
CA ASP A 229 -1.04 -4.82 -38.45
C ASP A 229 -0.44 -6.18 -38.85
N ASP A 230 0.76 -6.21 -39.44
CA ASP A 230 1.50 -7.43 -39.72
C ASP A 230 2.15 -7.93 -38.43
N SER A 231 1.86 -9.17 -38.03
CA SER A 231 2.36 -9.75 -36.79
C SER A 231 3.89 -9.88 -36.73
N ARG A 232 4.59 -9.74 -37.86
CA ARG A 232 6.07 -9.73 -37.91
C ARG A 232 6.65 -8.33 -37.72
N SER A 233 5.82 -7.29 -37.70
CA SER A 233 6.27 -5.91 -37.53
C SER A 233 6.75 -5.67 -36.10
N PRO A 234 7.90 -5.00 -35.89
CA PRO A 234 8.35 -4.58 -34.56
C PRO A 234 7.37 -3.66 -33.83
N THR A 235 6.47 -3.01 -34.59
CA THR A 235 5.44 -2.11 -34.07
C THR A 235 4.07 -2.77 -33.92
N PHE A 236 3.97 -4.06 -34.26
CA PHE A 236 2.79 -4.87 -33.94
C PHE A 236 2.59 -4.90 -32.42
N LEU A 237 1.34 -5.03 -31.99
CA LEU A 237 0.90 -4.77 -30.62
C LEU A 237 1.76 -5.47 -29.54
N ASP A 238 2.10 -6.76 -29.72
CA ASP A 238 2.95 -7.51 -28.77
C ASP A 238 4.43 -7.06 -28.82
N HIS A 239 4.99 -6.96 -30.03
CA HIS A 239 6.39 -6.54 -30.25
C HIS A 239 6.66 -5.09 -29.84
N GLN A 240 5.64 -4.24 -29.88
CA GLN A 240 5.75 -2.84 -29.50
C GLN A 240 6.07 -2.68 -28.01
N VAL A 241 5.46 -3.51 -27.15
CA VAL A 241 5.72 -3.52 -25.71
C VAL A 241 7.19 -3.88 -25.44
N GLU A 242 7.70 -4.90 -26.13
CA GLU A 242 9.11 -5.31 -26.04
C GLU A 242 10.05 -4.22 -26.56
N THR A 243 9.69 -3.56 -27.66
CA THR A 243 10.46 -2.48 -28.27
C THR A 243 10.62 -1.31 -27.29
N CYS A 244 9.54 -0.90 -26.62
CA CYS A 244 9.62 0.12 -25.58
C CYS A 244 10.43 -0.38 -24.37
N GLY A 245 10.19 -1.63 -23.95
CA GLY A 245 10.84 -2.27 -22.81
C GLY A 245 12.35 -2.43 -22.96
N GLY A 246 12.87 -2.53 -24.19
CA GLY A 246 14.32 -2.59 -24.45
C GLY A 246 15.10 -1.39 -23.91
N CYS A 247 14.47 -0.21 -23.80
CA CYS A 247 15.03 0.97 -23.13
C CYS A 247 14.37 1.26 -21.77
N HIS A 248 13.16 0.76 -21.53
CA HIS A 248 12.33 1.03 -20.35
C HIS A 248 12.07 -0.22 -19.50
N GLU A 249 13.10 -1.04 -19.28
CA GLU A 249 13.02 -2.36 -18.64
C GLU A 249 12.23 -2.36 -17.31
N LYS A 250 12.44 -1.35 -16.46
CA LYS A 250 11.70 -1.22 -15.19
C LYS A 250 10.19 -1.14 -15.40
N TYR A 251 9.74 -0.41 -16.43
CA TYR A 251 8.32 -0.20 -16.69
C TYR A 251 7.70 -1.38 -17.43
N LEU A 252 8.48 -2.08 -18.25
CA LEU A 252 8.07 -3.34 -18.88
C LEU A 252 7.66 -4.36 -17.81
N ALA A 253 8.52 -4.58 -16.81
CA ALA A 253 8.23 -5.55 -15.74
C ALA A 253 6.90 -5.25 -15.02
N THR A 254 6.65 -3.99 -14.68
CA THR A 254 5.39 -3.60 -14.03
C THR A 254 4.19 -3.72 -14.97
N TYR A 255 4.35 -3.36 -16.26
CA TYR A 255 3.28 -3.51 -17.24
C TYR A 255 2.88 -4.98 -17.42
N ASP A 256 3.85 -5.89 -17.51
CA ASP A 256 3.58 -7.33 -17.63
C ASP A 256 2.80 -7.85 -16.40
N ASP A 257 3.10 -7.33 -15.20
CA ASP A 257 2.37 -7.63 -13.96
C ASP A 257 0.98 -6.96 -13.88
N SER A 258 0.66 -6.02 -14.79
CA SER A 258 -0.62 -5.32 -14.81
C SER A 258 -1.73 -6.13 -15.47
N VAL A 259 -2.99 -5.74 -15.25
CA VAL A 259 -4.14 -6.38 -15.91
C VAL A 259 -4.08 -6.29 -17.45
N HIS A 260 -3.45 -5.25 -18.00
CA HIS A 260 -3.29 -5.12 -19.46
C HIS A 260 -2.21 -6.04 -20.00
N GLY A 261 -1.09 -6.19 -19.27
CA GLY A 261 -0.01 -7.12 -19.60
C GLY A 261 -0.46 -8.57 -19.56
N HIS A 262 -1.16 -8.98 -18.49
CA HIS A 262 -1.78 -10.32 -18.41
C HIS A 262 -2.81 -10.53 -19.54
N GLY A 263 -3.62 -9.51 -19.86
CA GLY A 263 -4.56 -9.53 -20.98
C GLY A 263 -3.86 -9.80 -22.32
N LEU A 264 -2.70 -9.16 -22.54
CA LEU A 264 -1.90 -9.34 -23.75
C LEU A 264 -1.20 -10.70 -23.81
N ARG A 265 -0.37 -11.00 -22.81
CA ARG A 265 0.58 -12.11 -22.82
C ARG A 265 -0.05 -13.45 -22.47
N GLU A 266 -0.96 -13.48 -21.50
CA GLU A 266 -1.57 -14.73 -21.04
C GLU A 266 -2.88 -15.04 -21.76
N SER A 267 -3.70 -14.00 -21.99
CA SER A 267 -5.03 -14.16 -22.57
C SER A 267 -5.07 -13.93 -24.09
N GLY A 268 -3.99 -13.41 -24.69
CA GLY A 268 -3.91 -13.16 -26.14
C GLY A 268 -4.89 -12.09 -26.65
N LEU A 269 -5.34 -11.19 -25.78
CA LEU A 269 -6.35 -10.19 -26.11
C LEU A 269 -5.71 -8.99 -26.81
N LEU A 270 -5.80 -8.95 -28.14
CA LEU A 270 -5.29 -7.83 -28.97
C LEU A 270 -6.07 -6.52 -28.80
N VAL A 271 -7.11 -6.50 -27.98
CA VAL A 271 -7.89 -5.29 -27.62
C VAL A 271 -7.41 -4.65 -26.30
N THR A 272 -6.41 -5.24 -25.65
CA THR A 272 -5.80 -4.69 -24.43
C THR A 272 -4.93 -3.48 -24.76
N ALA A 273 -4.81 -2.56 -23.81
CA ALA A 273 -4.02 -1.34 -24.01
C ALA A 273 -2.51 -1.64 -23.90
N VAL A 274 -1.73 -1.17 -24.85
CA VAL A 274 -0.27 -1.18 -24.86
C VAL A 274 0.31 0.23 -24.64
N CYS A 275 1.63 0.36 -24.65
CA CYS A 275 2.32 1.61 -24.33
C CYS A 275 1.80 2.81 -25.15
N VAL A 276 1.58 2.65 -26.46
CA VAL A 276 1.19 3.77 -27.32
C VAL A 276 -0.27 4.22 -27.12
N ASP A 277 -1.15 3.34 -26.64
CA ASP A 277 -2.55 3.70 -26.35
C ASP A 277 -2.62 4.71 -25.20
N CYS A 278 -1.65 4.64 -24.30
CA CYS A 278 -1.55 5.55 -23.16
C CYS A 278 -0.60 6.72 -23.42
N HIS A 279 0.53 6.52 -24.08
CA HIS A 279 1.60 7.52 -24.21
C HIS A 279 1.62 8.27 -25.55
N GLY A 280 0.91 7.78 -26.57
CA GLY A 280 1.10 8.19 -27.96
C GLY A 280 2.19 7.37 -28.66
N ALA A 281 2.26 7.47 -29.99
CA ALA A 281 3.22 6.71 -30.80
C ALA A 281 4.45 7.54 -31.16
N HIS A 282 4.27 8.58 -31.99
CA HIS A 282 5.34 9.51 -32.37
C HIS A 282 5.36 10.79 -31.53
N ASP A 283 4.28 11.10 -30.83
CA ASP A 283 4.05 12.33 -30.06
C ASP A 283 4.04 12.07 -28.55
N ILE A 284 5.05 11.37 -28.06
CA ILE A 284 5.18 11.06 -26.63
C ILE A 284 5.66 12.30 -25.88
N TYR A 285 4.82 12.85 -25.01
CA TYR A 285 5.14 14.02 -24.17
C TYR A 285 5.27 13.65 -22.69
N TYR A 286 5.99 14.46 -21.91
CA TYR A 286 5.95 14.37 -20.45
C TYR A 286 4.52 14.59 -19.92
N ALA A 287 4.11 13.87 -18.88
CA ALA A 287 2.78 14.00 -18.27
C ALA A 287 2.45 15.43 -17.76
N ALA A 288 3.45 16.28 -17.52
CA ALA A 288 3.24 17.68 -17.15
C ALA A 288 2.87 18.57 -18.35
N ASP A 289 3.11 18.12 -19.59
CA ASP A 289 2.74 18.83 -20.80
C ASP A 289 1.25 18.62 -21.08
N LYS A 290 0.50 19.69 -21.30
CA LYS A 290 -0.94 19.63 -21.60
C LYS A 290 -1.30 18.86 -22.87
N ARG A 291 -0.33 18.67 -23.77
CA ARG A 291 -0.50 17.86 -24.99
C ARG A 291 -0.36 16.35 -24.74
N SER A 292 0.19 15.96 -23.58
CA SER A 292 0.27 14.55 -23.21
C SER A 292 -1.11 13.98 -22.98
N THR A 293 -1.37 12.81 -23.54
CA THR A 293 -2.52 11.96 -23.20
C THR A 293 -2.57 11.64 -21.70
N LEU A 294 -1.41 11.59 -21.03
CA LEU A 294 -1.30 11.34 -19.60
C LEU A 294 -1.24 12.61 -18.74
N HIS A 295 -1.52 13.78 -19.30
CA HIS A 295 -1.74 14.97 -18.48
C HIS A 295 -2.97 14.77 -17.61
N ALA A 296 -2.95 15.30 -16.37
CA ALA A 296 -3.99 15.01 -15.37
C ALA A 296 -5.43 15.24 -15.88
N THR A 297 -5.63 16.24 -16.74
CA THR A 297 -6.93 16.59 -17.36
C THR A 297 -7.30 15.72 -18.57
N ASN A 298 -6.35 15.00 -19.16
CA ASN A 298 -6.53 14.20 -20.38
C ASN A 298 -6.63 12.70 -20.05
N VAL A 299 -6.12 12.27 -18.89
CA VAL A 299 -6.12 10.87 -18.45
C VAL A 299 -7.50 10.21 -18.51
N ALA A 300 -8.57 10.94 -18.15
CA ALA A 300 -9.93 10.41 -18.20
C ALA A 300 -10.31 10.00 -19.63
N GLN A 301 -10.03 10.86 -20.61
CA GLN A 301 -10.27 10.59 -22.03
C GLN A 301 -9.39 9.46 -22.56
N THR A 302 -8.12 9.38 -22.13
CA THR A 302 -7.22 8.29 -22.52
C THR A 302 -7.75 6.93 -22.05
N CYS A 303 -8.13 6.82 -20.77
CA CYS A 303 -8.75 5.58 -20.27
C CYS A 303 -10.12 5.33 -20.90
N GLY A 304 -10.89 6.40 -21.15
CA GLY A 304 -12.25 6.40 -21.70
C GLY A 304 -12.35 5.88 -23.14
N ALA A 305 -11.24 5.88 -23.89
CA ALA A 305 -11.17 5.25 -25.21
C ALA A 305 -11.63 3.78 -25.18
N CYS A 306 -11.28 3.06 -24.12
CA CYS A 306 -11.72 1.68 -23.87
C CYS A 306 -12.73 1.57 -22.71
N HIS A 307 -12.63 2.43 -21.70
CA HIS A 307 -13.46 2.40 -20.48
C HIS A 307 -14.55 3.49 -20.44
N ARG A 308 -15.16 3.82 -21.60
CA ARG A 308 -16.17 4.87 -21.75
C ARG A 308 -17.25 4.87 -20.66
N TYR A 309 -17.79 3.71 -20.32
CA TYR A 309 -18.83 3.60 -19.30
C TYR A 309 -18.37 4.06 -17.90
N ILE A 310 -17.10 3.83 -17.56
CA ILE A 310 -16.51 4.26 -16.28
C ILE A 310 -16.24 5.76 -16.31
N GLU A 311 -15.73 6.29 -17.42
CA GLU A 311 -15.56 7.73 -17.64
C GLU A 311 -16.90 8.48 -17.46
N GLU A 312 -17.96 8.02 -18.12
CA GLU A 312 -19.30 8.63 -18.03
C GLU A 312 -19.88 8.59 -16.60
N ARG A 313 -19.55 7.57 -15.80
CA ARG A 313 -19.94 7.50 -14.38
C ARG A 313 -19.16 8.52 -13.56
N LEU A 314 -17.85 8.61 -13.77
CA LEU A 314 -16.97 9.55 -13.06
C LEU A 314 -17.35 10.99 -13.33
N GLU A 315 -17.68 11.35 -14.57
CA GLU A 315 -18.15 12.68 -14.95
C GLU A 315 -19.42 13.10 -14.20
N LYS A 316 -20.31 12.15 -13.89
CA LYS A 316 -21.55 12.39 -13.13
C LYS A 316 -21.34 12.46 -11.63
N SER A 317 -20.14 12.09 -11.14
CA SER A 317 -19.80 12.11 -9.72
C SER A 317 -19.30 13.50 -9.28
N VAL A 318 -19.22 13.73 -7.97
CA VAL A 318 -18.59 14.93 -7.40
C VAL A 318 -17.10 15.05 -7.72
N HIS A 319 -16.48 13.96 -8.18
CA HIS A 319 -15.07 13.94 -8.59
C HIS A 319 -14.85 14.30 -10.06
N GLY A 320 -15.89 14.26 -10.91
CA GLY A 320 -15.78 14.58 -12.34
C GLY A 320 -16.66 15.72 -12.84
N TRP A 321 -17.71 16.12 -12.09
CA TRP A 321 -18.65 17.17 -12.48
C TRP A 321 -17.97 18.50 -12.87
N ASP A 322 -18.57 19.34 -13.71
CA ASP A 322 -18.09 20.66 -14.16
C ASP A 322 -16.92 20.56 -15.16
N ASN A 323 -15.70 20.94 -14.79
CA ASN A 323 -14.57 20.93 -15.75
C ASN A 323 -13.98 19.54 -16.09
N GLY A 324 -14.36 18.48 -15.35
CA GLY A 324 -13.86 17.12 -15.60
C GLY A 324 -12.84 16.62 -14.56
N PRO A 325 -12.50 15.32 -14.58
CA PRO A 325 -11.47 14.73 -13.72
C PRO A 325 -10.08 15.35 -13.91
N GLY A 326 -9.29 15.43 -12.84
CA GLY A 326 -7.92 15.98 -12.86
C GLY A 326 -7.82 17.51 -12.88
N ASP A 327 -8.92 18.22 -13.14
CA ASP A 327 -8.90 19.67 -13.24
C ASP A 327 -8.72 20.39 -11.90
N PRO A 328 -8.06 21.57 -11.86
CA PRO A 328 -7.96 22.40 -10.67
C PRO A 328 -9.34 22.83 -10.13
N THR A 329 -9.43 22.98 -8.81
CA THR A 329 -10.63 23.47 -8.12
C THR A 329 -10.27 24.59 -7.16
N THR A 330 -11.18 25.55 -6.97
CA THR A 330 -11.00 26.63 -5.98
C THR A 330 -11.14 26.13 -4.55
N GLU A 331 -12.03 25.16 -4.35
CA GLU A 331 -12.29 24.51 -3.07
C GLU A 331 -11.35 23.33 -2.84
N ALA A 332 -10.92 23.16 -1.60
CA ALA A 332 -10.13 22.00 -1.20
C ALA A 332 -11.05 20.79 -0.97
N ALA A 333 -10.54 19.60 -1.24
CA ALA A 333 -11.22 18.35 -0.92
C ALA A 333 -11.68 18.34 0.55
N PRO A 334 -12.92 17.91 0.86
CA PRO A 334 -13.42 17.80 2.23
C PRO A 334 -12.46 17.05 3.15
N GLY A 335 -12.04 17.71 4.24
CA GLY A 335 -11.07 17.13 5.19
C GLY A 335 -9.62 17.07 4.67
N GLY A 336 -9.29 17.80 3.60
CA GLY A 336 -7.94 17.83 3.04
C GLY A 336 -7.51 19.17 2.49
N ARG A 337 -6.43 19.13 1.70
CA ARG A 337 -5.77 20.32 1.12
C ARG A 337 -5.66 20.28 -0.41
N ALA A 338 -6.04 19.16 -1.03
CA ALA A 338 -6.00 19.01 -2.48
C ALA A 338 -6.99 19.98 -3.14
N LYS A 339 -6.52 20.79 -4.10
CA LYS A 339 -7.29 21.79 -4.86
C LYS A 339 -7.38 21.40 -6.34
N ARG A 340 -7.68 20.13 -6.57
CA ARG A 340 -7.93 19.57 -7.89
C ARG A 340 -8.82 18.35 -7.73
N LYS A 341 -9.55 18.03 -8.78
CA LYS A 341 -10.28 16.76 -8.89
C LYS A 341 -9.29 15.61 -9.06
N PRO A 342 -9.63 14.41 -8.55
CA PRO A 342 -8.84 13.23 -8.87
C PRO A 342 -9.02 12.89 -10.35
N SER A 343 -7.97 12.35 -10.94
CA SER A 343 -7.93 11.69 -12.24
C SER A 343 -7.93 10.18 -12.02
N CYS A 344 -8.06 9.39 -13.10
CA CYS A 344 -8.01 7.93 -13.01
C CYS A 344 -6.71 7.46 -12.31
N VAL A 345 -5.58 8.12 -12.59
CA VAL A 345 -4.26 7.72 -12.06
C VAL A 345 -4.03 8.00 -10.59
N ASP A 346 -4.89 8.80 -9.96
CA ASP A 346 -4.84 9.04 -8.52
C ASP A 346 -5.38 7.84 -7.72
N CYS A 347 -6.29 7.09 -8.35
CA CYS A 347 -6.91 5.89 -7.78
C CYS A 347 -6.36 4.60 -8.41
N HIS A 348 -5.91 4.63 -9.66
CA HIS A 348 -5.39 3.47 -10.40
C HIS A 348 -3.98 3.75 -10.94
N GLN A 349 -2.92 3.10 -10.44
CA GLN A 349 -1.56 3.41 -10.90
C GLN A 349 -1.25 2.73 -12.23
N GLY A 350 -1.04 3.48 -13.31
CA GLY A 350 -0.96 2.95 -14.68
C GLY A 350 -0.18 1.63 -14.85
N HIS A 351 1.12 1.62 -14.56
CA HIS A 351 1.94 0.43 -14.77
C HIS A 351 1.93 -0.56 -13.61
N ASP A 352 1.53 -0.17 -12.39
CA ASP A 352 1.55 -1.03 -11.19
C ASP A 352 0.14 -1.12 -10.60
N GLN A 353 -0.84 -1.41 -11.47
CA GLN A 353 -2.23 -1.53 -11.08
C GLN A 353 -2.57 -3.01 -10.83
N PRO A 354 -2.67 -3.45 -9.55
CA PRO A 354 -3.22 -4.74 -9.26
C PRO A 354 -4.69 -4.78 -9.69
N ASN A 355 -5.19 -5.99 -9.96
CA ASN A 355 -6.60 -6.22 -10.25
C ASN A 355 -7.50 -5.48 -9.22
N PRO A 356 -8.45 -4.62 -9.66
CA PRO A 356 -9.33 -3.88 -8.75
C PRO A 356 -10.12 -4.76 -7.75
N ASP A 357 -10.38 -6.02 -8.09
CA ASP A 357 -11.08 -6.98 -7.22
C ASP A 357 -10.15 -7.68 -6.23
N SER A 358 -8.84 -7.47 -6.34
CA SER A 358 -7.88 -8.06 -5.42
C SER A 358 -8.01 -7.48 -4.00
N THR A 359 -7.81 -8.34 -3.00
CA THR A 359 -7.73 -7.95 -1.60
C THR A 359 -6.72 -6.83 -1.36
N SER A 360 -5.56 -6.89 -2.00
CA SER A 360 -4.50 -5.87 -1.87
C SER A 360 -4.94 -4.51 -2.37
N PHE A 361 -5.66 -4.42 -3.50
CA PHE A 361 -6.23 -3.17 -3.98
C PHE A 361 -7.30 -2.63 -3.03
N ARG A 362 -8.26 -3.48 -2.64
CA ARG A 362 -9.41 -3.09 -1.81
C ARG A 362 -9.00 -2.61 -0.41
N LEU A 363 -7.97 -3.19 0.18
CA LEU A 363 -7.43 -2.75 1.48
C LEU A 363 -6.69 -1.40 1.40
N GLN A 364 -6.19 -1.01 0.23
CA GLN A 364 -5.50 0.27 0.02
C GLN A 364 -6.44 1.44 -0.31
N LEU A 365 -7.73 1.18 -0.57
CA LEU A 365 -8.72 2.23 -0.91
C LEU A 365 -8.78 3.37 0.11
N PRO A 366 -8.78 3.14 1.45
CA PRO A 366 -8.76 4.24 2.42
C PRO A 366 -7.55 5.16 2.31
N ASN A 367 -6.39 4.62 1.92
CA ASN A 367 -5.17 5.39 1.71
C ASN A 367 -5.26 6.21 0.42
N ARG A 368 -5.78 5.63 -0.66
CA ARG A 368 -6.00 6.33 -1.94
C ARG A 368 -6.96 7.50 -1.79
N CYS A 369 -8.09 7.29 -1.11
CA CYS A 369 -9.02 8.37 -0.75
C CYS A 369 -8.34 9.40 0.18
N GLY A 370 -7.54 8.92 1.13
CA GLY A 370 -6.81 9.74 2.10
C GLY A 370 -5.78 10.70 1.52
N ASN A 371 -5.26 10.43 0.31
CA ASN A 371 -4.37 11.34 -0.41
C ASN A 371 -5.00 12.73 -0.62
N CYS A 372 -6.32 12.76 -0.83
CA CYS A 372 -7.09 14.01 -0.91
C CYS A 372 -7.91 14.29 0.35
N HIS A 373 -8.43 13.26 1.03
CA HIS A 373 -9.35 13.37 2.18
C HIS A 373 -8.69 12.98 3.52
N ALA A 374 -7.50 13.51 3.79
CA ALA A 374 -6.65 13.05 4.91
C ALA A 374 -7.37 13.00 6.27
N ASP A 375 -8.09 14.05 6.68
CA ASP A 375 -8.84 14.08 7.95
C ASP A 375 -9.95 13.03 7.98
N LEU A 376 -10.70 12.87 6.88
CA LEU A 376 -11.79 11.88 6.83
C LEU A 376 -11.25 10.44 6.86
N SER A 377 -10.13 10.17 6.19
CA SER A 377 -9.46 8.86 6.21
C SER A 377 -8.93 8.53 7.61
N LEU A 378 -8.36 9.52 8.32
CA LEU A 378 -7.96 9.36 9.72
C LEU A 378 -9.17 9.08 10.65
N ARG A 379 -10.29 9.79 10.46
CA ARG A 379 -11.52 9.55 11.23
C ARG A 379 -12.11 8.17 10.94
N TYR A 380 -12.16 7.78 9.67
CA TYR A 380 -12.54 6.43 9.25
C TYR A 380 -11.65 5.37 9.89
N GLY A 381 -10.33 5.58 9.94
CA GLY A 381 -9.37 4.70 10.60
C GLY A 381 -9.64 4.49 12.09
N MET A 382 -10.31 5.44 12.76
CA MET A 382 -10.77 5.31 14.15
C MET A 382 -12.15 4.68 14.27
N SER A 383 -12.81 4.27 13.18
CA SER A 383 -14.07 3.51 13.20
C SER A 383 -13.79 2.01 13.32
N VAL A 384 -14.83 1.22 13.61
CA VAL A 384 -14.68 -0.25 13.64
C VAL A 384 -14.32 -0.79 12.26
N HIS A 385 -14.91 -0.25 11.19
CA HIS A 385 -14.58 -0.67 9.83
C HIS A 385 -13.14 -0.30 9.43
N GLY A 386 -12.68 0.89 9.80
CA GLY A 386 -11.31 1.32 9.51
C GLY A 386 -10.26 0.52 10.26
N GLU A 387 -10.49 0.23 11.55
CA GLU A 387 -9.61 -0.66 12.32
C GLU A 387 -9.55 -2.04 11.68
N LEU A 388 -10.69 -2.67 11.35
CA LEU A 388 -10.73 -3.96 10.69
C LEU A 388 -10.04 -3.95 9.31
N THR A 389 -10.19 -2.86 8.55
CA THR A 389 -9.50 -2.72 7.25
C THR A 389 -7.99 -2.66 7.44
N GLN A 390 -7.50 -1.90 8.43
CA GLN A 390 -6.07 -1.85 8.77
C GLN A 390 -5.53 -3.21 9.22
N LEU A 391 -6.39 -4.03 9.84
CA LEU A 391 -6.09 -5.42 10.23
C LEU A 391 -6.06 -6.41 9.06
N GLY A 392 -6.30 -5.94 7.83
CA GLY A 392 -6.36 -6.79 6.63
C GLY A 392 -7.67 -7.57 6.49
N TYR A 393 -8.69 -7.27 7.31
CA TYR A 393 -10.01 -7.87 7.16
C TYR A 393 -10.74 -7.25 5.98
N GLU A 394 -10.57 -7.88 4.81
CA GLU A 394 -11.14 -7.44 3.55
C GLU A 394 -12.66 -7.22 3.62
N PRO A 395 -13.48 -8.05 4.27
CA PRO A 395 -14.94 -7.82 4.27
C PRO A 395 -15.40 -6.56 5.03
N ALA A 396 -14.52 -5.87 5.77
CA ALA A 396 -14.87 -4.58 6.38
C ALA A 396 -15.19 -3.54 5.30
N ALA A 397 -16.27 -2.78 5.49
CA ALA A 397 -16.70 -1.77 4.52
C ALA A 397 -15.74 -0.58 4.48
N LYS A 398 -15.21 -0.27 3.30
CA LYS A 398 -14.34 0.87 3.01
C LYS A 398 -15.14 2.05 2.45
N CYS A 399 -14.41 3.11 2.11
CA CYS A 399 -14.96 4.35 1.56
C CYS A 399 -15.91 4.06 0.38
N SER A 400 -15.49 3.25 -0.59
CA SER A 400 -16.28 2.96 -1.79
C SER A 400 -17.52 2.10 -1.54
N ASP A 401 -17.49 1.22 -0.54
CA ASP A 401 -18.63 0.35 -0.23
C ASP A 401 -19.83 1.16 0.31
N CYS A 402 -19.57 2.34 0.88
CA CYS A 402 -20.59 3.27 1.35
C CYS A 402 -20.88 4.40 0.35
N HIS A 403 -19.85 4.97 -0.28
CA HIS A 403 -19.97 6.17 -1.11
C HIS A 403 -20.15 5.90 -2.61
N GLY A 404 -19.77 4.72 -3.10
CA GLY A 404 -19.57 4.45 -4.53
C GLY A 404 -18.10 4.48 -4.93
N ASP A 405 -17.77 3.99 -6.13
CA ASP A 405 -16.40 3.93 -6.65
C ASP A 405 -16.11 5.07 -7.64
N HIS A 406 -16.84 5.08 -8.75
CA HIS A 406 -16.76 6.03 -9.84
C HIS A 406 -18.02 6.89 -9.94
N ASP A 407 -19.02 6.69 -9.08
CA ASP A 407 -20.31 7.37 -9.08
C ASP A 407 -20.62 8.02 -7.72
N ILE A 408 -19.58 8.54 -7.08
CA ILE A 408 -19.69 9.19 -5.77
C ILE A 408 -20.50 10.48 -5.90
N LEU A 409 -21.68 10.50 -5.31
CA LEU A 409 -22.56 11.68 -5.27
C LEU A 409 -22.38 12.48 -3.97
N ALA A 410 -22.83 13.74 -3.99
CA ALA A 410 -22.83 14.61 -2.82
C ALA A 410 -23.76 14.04 -1.74
N ILE A 411 -23.43 14.24 -0.46
CA ILE A 411 -24.19 13.62 0.65
C ILE A 411 -25.64 14.12 0.78
N ASP A 412 -25.92 15.30 0.23
CA ASP A 412 -27.24 15.92 0.15
C ASP A 412 -28.01 15.56 -1.13
N ASP A 413 -27.37 14.88 -2.09
CA ASP A 413 -28.05 14.32 -3.24
C ASP A 413 -28.95 13.15 -2.80
N PRO A 414 -30.26 13.15 -3.11
CA PRO A 414 -31.17 12.09 -2.71
C PRO A 414 -30.85 10.72 -3.33
N ASN A 415 -30.07 10.67 -4.41
CA ASN A 415 -29.62 9.43 -5.06
C ASN A 415 -28.31 8.91 -4.48
N ALA A 416 -27.61 9.66 -3.63
CA ALA A 416 -26.37 9.20 -3.03
C ALA A 416 -26.62 7.97 -2.15
N GLN A 417 -25.69 7.00 -2.20
CA GLN A 417 -25.78 5.79 -1.37
C GLN A 417 -25.75 6.11 0.14
N THR A 418 -25.14 7.23 0.53
CA THR A 418 -25.05 7.69 1.93
C THR A 418 -26.16 8.67 2.34
N ALA A 419 -27.04 9.05 1.41
CA ALA A 419 -28.17 9.93 1.66
C ALA A 419 -29.09 9.35 2.75
N ALA A 420 -29.75 10.21 3.52
CA ALA A 420 -30.57 9.78 4.65
C ALA A 420 -31.65 8.74 4.28
N GLY A 421 -32.21 8.80 3.07
CA GLY A 421 -33.19 7.84 2.56
C GLY A 421 -32.60 6.48 2.15
N ASN A 422 -31.35 6.44 1.69
CA ASN A 422 -30.73 5.25 1.09
C ASN A 422 -29.78 4.53 2.05
N ARG A 423 -29.27 5.23 3.07
CA ARG A 423 -28.20 4.75 3.95
C ARG A 423 -28.50 3.39 4.60
N ILE A 424 -29.76 3.13 4.94
CA ILE A 424 -30.13 1.84 5.53
C ILE A 424 -29.93 0.67 4.56
N GLU A 425 -30.25 0.85 3.28
CA GLU A 425 -30.03 -0.17 2.25
C GLU A 425 -28.54 -0.33 1.95
N THR A 426 -27.77 0.74 2.01
CA THR A 426 -26.30 0.69 1.96
C THR A 426 -25.73 -0.13 3.11
N CYS A 427 -26.19 0.07 4.35
CA CYS A 427 -25.77 -0.75 5.49
C CYS A 427 -26.16 -2.23 5.30
N LYS A 428 -27.34 -2.52 4.74
CA LYS A 428 -27.85 -3.88 4.55
C LYS A 428 -27.07 -4.72 3.54
N LYS A 429 -26.25 -4.11 2.68
CA LYS A 429 -25.32 -4.84 1.80
C LYS A 429 -24.42 -5.81 2.60
N CYS A 430 -24.02 -5.40 3.80
CA CYS A 430 -23.19 -6.23 4.70
C CYS A 430 -23.93 -6.59 6.01
N HIS A 431 -24.77 -5.69 6.53
CA HIS A 431 -25.53 -5.89 7.77
C HIS A 431 -27.00 -6.21 7.45
N VAL A 432 -27.28 -7.45 7.04
CA VAL A 432 -28.61 -7.89 6.59
C VAL A 432 -29.77 -7.57 7.56
N ASN A 433 -29.50 -7.53 8.86
CA ASN A 433 -30.48 -7.22 9.91
C ASN A 433 -30.45 -5.77 10.41
N ALA A 434 -29.81 -4.86 9.67
CA ALA A 434 -29.73 -3.45 10.06
C ALA A 434 -31.11 -2.81 10.07
N VAL A 435 -31.39 -2.06 11.14
CA VAL A 435 -32.61 -1.26 11.33
C VAL A 435 -32.33 0.22 11.16
N ARG A 436 -33.36 1.06 10.96
CA ARG A 436 -33.18 2.50 10.69
C ARG A 436 -32.28 3.22 11.69
N ASN A 437 -32.42 2.91 12.98
CA ASN A 437 -31.56 3.47 14.02
C ASN A 437 -30.08 3.12 13.83
N PHE A 438 -29.77 1.91 13.33
CA PHE A 438 -28.38 1.47 13.06
C PHE A 438 -27.70 2.39 12.05
N ALA A 439 -28.43 2.84 11.02
CA ALA A 439 -27.92 3.76 9.99
C ALA A 439 -27.57 5.18 10.52
N THR A 440 -27.88 5.49 11.78
CA THR A 440 -27.39 6.74 12.41
C THR A 440 -25.96 6.63 12.93
N PHE A 441 -25.36 5.43 12.90
CA PHE A 441 -23.92 5.26 13.13
C PHE A 441 -23.12 6.08 12.12
N ASP A 442 -22.09 6.77 12.61
CA ASP A 442 -21.24 7.62 11.78
C ASP A 442 -19.80 7.08 11.79
N PRO A 443 -19.32 6.51 10.66
CA PRO A 443 -17.94 6.04 10.52
C PRO A 443 -16.88 7.16 10.60
N HIS A 444 -17.27 8.42 10.46
CA HIS A 444 -16.37 9.58 10.55
C HIS A 444 -16.50 10.33 11.89
N ALA A 445 -17.29 9.82 12.84
CA ALA A 445 -17.42 10.45 14.15
C ALA A 445 -16.06 10.55 14.85
N SER A 446 -15.75 11.74 15.36
CA SER A 446 -14.48 12.02 16.02
C SER A 446 -14.69 12.79 17.31
N HIS A 447 -14.16 12.26 18.41
CA HIS A 447 -14.15 12.93 19.71
C HIS A 447 -13.26 14.20 19.72
N LYS A 448 -12.50 14.48 18.66
CA LYS A 448 -11.68 15.70 18.54
C LYS A 448 -12.47 16.89 17.97
N ASP A 449 -13.60 16.64 17.32
CA ASP A 449 -14.43 17.65 16.69
C ASP A 449 -15.65 17.97 17.56
N LYS A 450 -15.43 18.82 18.58
CA LYS A 450 -16.48 19.23 19.53
C LYS A 450 -17.67 19.89 18.85
N ARG A 451 -17.48 20.55 17.70
CA ARG A 451 -18.55 21.29 17.02
C ARG A 451 -19.57 20.35 16.40
N ARG A 452 -19.12 19.28 15.74
CA ARG A 452 -20.00 18.29 15.10
C ARG A 452 -20.40 17.16 16.04
N TYR A 453 -19.51 16.72 16.94
CA TYR A 453 -19.70 15.55 17.80
C TYR A 453 -19.58 15.90 19.29
N ALA A 454 -20.36 16.87 19.75
CA ALA A 454 -20.31 17.37 21.13
C ALA A 454 -20.49 16.25 22.17
N LEU A 455 -21.45 15.34 21.98
CA LEU A 455 -21.68 14.21 22.88
C LEU A 455 -20.44 13.32 22.99
N LEU A 456 -19.86 12.92 21.86
CA LEU A 456 -18.69 12.04 21.82
C LEU A 456 -17.46 12.71 22.45
N TYR A 457 -17.24 14.00 22.17
CA TYR A 457 -16.20 14.80 22.81
C TYR A 457 -16.36 14.80 24.33
N HIS A 458 -17.57 15.11 24.83
CA HIS A 458 -17.81 15.20 26.27
C HIS A 458 -17.71 13.84 26.97
N VAL A 459 -18.17 12.75 26.35
CA VAL A 459 -17.99 11.40 26.92
C VAL A 459 -16.52 11.02 26.97
N TYR A 460 -15.76 11.25 25.90
CA TYR A 460 -14.32 10.97 25.87
C TYR A 460 -13.59 11.76 26.95
N ALA A 461 -13.77 13.09 26.97
CA ALA A 461 -13.10 13.97 27.93
C ALA A 461 -13.49 13.65 29.38
N SER A 462 -14.75 13.31 29.64
CA SER A 462 -15.20 12.92 30.99
C SER A 462 -14.60 11.59 31.42
N THR A 463 -14.61 10.59 30.53
CA THR A 463 -13.99 9.29 30.77
C THR A 463 -12.51 9.46 31.09
N GLU A 464 -11.77 10.16 30.23
CA GLU A 464 -10.34 10.43 30.40
C GLU A 464 -10.04 11.18 31.72
N THR A 465 -10.85 12.20 32.05
CA THR A 465 -10.67 12.97 33.29
C THR A 465 -10.87 12.09 34.52
N VAL A 466 -11.95 11.32 34.57
CA VAL A 466 -12.25 10.41 35.69
C VAL A 466 -11.14 9.36 35.83
N VAL A 467 -10.72 8.79 34.71
CA VAL A 467 -9.63 7.80 34.62
C VAL A 467 -8.34 8.38 35.22
N ASN A 468 -7.90 9.54 34.75
CA ASN A 468 -6.64 10.14 35.18
C ASN A 468 -6.67 10.56 36.66
N VAL A 469 -7.78 11.13 37.13
CA VAL A 469 -7.95 11.52 38.54
C VAL A 469 -7.91 10.31 39.46
N LEU A 470 -8.65 9.24 39.13
CA LEU A 470 -8.67 8.01 39.93
C LEU A 470 -7.30 7.32 39.91
N PHE A 471 -6.65 7.22 38.75
CA PHE A 471 -5.32 6.63 38.65
C PHE A 471 -4.30 7.39 39.51
N GLY A 472 -4.27 8.73 39.42
CA GLY A 472 -3.39 9.57 40.23
C GLY A 472 -3.66 9.43 41.74
N PHE A 473 -4.94 9.43 42.13
CA PHE A 473 -5.34 9.22 43.53
C PHE A 473 -4.87 7.86 44.08
N PHE A 474 -5.15 6.77 43.35
CA PHE A 474 -4.80 5.43 43.81
C PHE A 474 -3.30 5.16 43.76
N MET A 475 -2.58 5.76 42.81
CA MET A 475 -1.13 5.68 42.76
C MET A 475 -0.50 6.38 43.97
N LEU A 476 -0.93 7.61 44.28
CA LEU A 476 -0.47 8.32 45.48
C LEU A 476 -0.78 7.53 46.75
N HIS A 477 -1.99 7.00 46.86
CA HIS A 477 -2.41 6.15 47.96
C HIS A 477 -1.51 4.90 48.10
N ALA A 478 -1.23 4.19 47.01
CA ALA A 478 -0.35 3.02 47.00
C ALA A 478 1.08 3.37 47.41
N LEU A 479 1.63 4.50 46.94
CA LEU A 479 2.97 4.98 47.31
C LEU A 479 3.07 5.31 48.81
N LEU A 480 2.09 6.05 49.35
CA LEU A 480 2.05 6.39 50.78
C LEU A 480 1.94 5.13 51.65
N TRP A 481 1.08 4.19 51.24
CA TRP A 481 0.96 2.91 51.92
C TRP A 481 2.29 2.14 51.84
N PHE A 482 2.90 2.00 50.66
CA PHE A 482 4.15 1.30 50.48
C PHE A 482 5.25 1.85 51.38
N ALA A 483 5.45 3.17 51.39
CA ALA A 483 6.46 3.82 52.22
C ALA A 483 6.23 3.53 53.71
N ARG A 484 5.00 3.70 54.19
CA ARG A 484 4.67 3.47 55.61
C ARG A 484 4.79 2.01 56.02
N SER A 485 4.33 1.11 55.15
CA SER A 485 4.42 -0.34 55.29
C SER A 485 5.87 -0.82 55.34
N MET A 486 6.73 -0.26 54.49
CA MET A 486 8.15 -0.55 54.46
C MET A 486 8.81 -0.13 55.78
N ILE A 487 8.57 1.10 56.24
CA ILE A 487 9.08 1.58 57.55
C ILE A 487 8.62 0.66 58.67
N HIS A 488 7.34 0.25 58.67
CA HIS A 488 6.79 -0.64 59.69
C HIS A 488 7.47 -2.02 59.67
N THR A 489 7.68 -2.59 58.48
CA THR A 489 8.31 -3.90 58.31
C THR A 489 9.79 -3.88 58.70
N LEU A 490 10.50 -2.79 58.38
CA LEU A 490 11.89 -2.60 58.78
C LEU A 490 12.04 -2.44 60.30
N ARG A 491 11.06 -1.84 60.99
CA ARG A 491 11.09 -1.63 62.45
C ARG A 491 10.64 -2.84 63.26
N TYR A 492 9.58 -3.52 62.82
CA TYR A 492 8.90 -4.56 63.61
C TYR A 492 9.01 -5.97 63.01
N GLY A 493 9.74 -6.12 61.90
CA GLY A 493 9.86 -7.38 61.18
C GLY A 493 8.63 -7.72 60.34
N ARG A 494 8.69 -8.87 59.67
CA ARG A 494 7.58 -9.40 58.85
C ARG A 494 6.60 -10.20 59.69
N HIS A 495 5.32 -10.16 59.34
CA HIS A 495 4.29 -11.00 59.96
C HIS A 495 4.47 -12.48 59.60
N GLY A 496 3.94 -13.38 60.45
CA GLY A 496 4.03 -14.84 60.27
C GLY A 496 3.36 -15.32 58.98
N ARG A 497 4.05 -16.17 58.21
CA ARG A 497 3.52 -16.81 56.99
C ARG A 497 2.90 -18.17 57.31
N LEU A 498 2.23 -18.79 56.34
CA LEU A 498 1.83 -20.20 56.43
C LEU A 498 3.11 -21.06 56.54
N VAL A 499 3.25 -21.76 57.66
CA VAL A 499 4.35 -22.71 57.90
C VAL A 499 3.74 -24.11 57.99
N THR A 500 4.34 -25.08 57.28
CA THR A 500 3.94 -26.49 57.32
C THR A 500 3.89 -26.98 58.77
N GLN A 501 2.88 -27.79 59.13
CA GLN A 501 2.64 -28.29 60.49
C GLN A 501 2.12 -27.28 61.53
N GLN A 502 1.85 -26.01 61.17
CA GLN A 502 1.16 -25.06 62.06
C GLN A 502 -0.35 -25.00 61.77
N TYR A 503 -1.13 -24.55 62.77
CA TYR A 503 -2.55 -24.26 62.61
C TYR A 503 -2.78 -23.11 61.61
N ALA A 504 -3.71 -23.32 60.70
CA ALA A 504 -4.16 -22.37 59.69
C ALA A 504 -5.69 -22.19 59.79
N ILE A 505 -6.18 -21.02 59.38
CA ILE A 505 -7.61 -20.70 59.37
C ILE A 505 -8.13 -20.79 57.94
N ILE A 506 -9.23 -21.53 57.73
CA ILE A 506 -9.95 -21.58 56.45
C ILE A 506 -10.62 -20.22 56.24
N ARG A 507 -10.22 -19.53 55.16
CA ARG A 507 -10.73 -18.20 54.79
C ARG A 507 -11.66 -18.25 53.58
N PHE A 508 -11.37 -19.10 52.60
CA PHE A 508 -12.13 -19.20 51.35
C PHE A 508 -12.47 -20.66 51.02
N GLY A 509 -13.73 -20.90 50.64
CA GLY A 509 -14.20 -22.23 50.24
C GLY A 509 -13.75 -22.61 48.83
N PRO A 510 -13.89 -23.88 48.42
CA PRO A 510 -13.49 -24.35 47.09
C PRO A 510 -14.17 -23.57 45.94
N ILE A 511 -15.45 -23.22 46.09
CA ILE A 511 -16.22 -22.49 45.07
C ILE A 511 -15.66 -21.07 44.87
N ASP A 512 -15.33 -20.37 45.96
CA ASP A 512 -14.76 -19.01 45.87
C ASP A 512 -13.42 -19.03 45.14
N ARG A 513 -12.61 -20.06 45.38
CA ARG A 513 -11.28 -20.24 44.77
C ARG A 513 -11.37 -20.56 43.29
N ILE A 514 -12.27 -21.47 42.90
CA ILE A 514 -12.51 -21.80 41.49
C ILE A 514 -13.03 -20.57 40.75
N SER A 515 -14.00 -19.86 41.33
CA SER A 515 -14.56 -18.63 40.75
C SER A 515 -13.48 -17.56 40.55
N TYR A 516 -12.59 -17.39 41.53
CA TYR A 516 -11.45 -16.49 41.44
C TYR A 516 -10.52 -16.86 40.28
N VAL A 517 -10.15 -18.14 40.14
CA VAL A 517 -9.27 -18.59 39.04
C VAL A 517 -9.93 -18.35 37.68
N ILE A 518 -11.23 -18.63 37.54
CA ILE A 518 -11.98 -18.38 36.30
C ILE A 518 -11.98 -16.88 35.96
N VAL A 519 -12.32 -16.01 36.92
CA VAL A 519 -12.33 -14.55 36.71
C VAL A 519 -10.94 -14.03 36.35
N MET A 520 -9.90 -14.48 37.06
CA MET A 520 -8.52 -14.09 36.81
C MET A 520 -8.04 -14.49 35.41
N LEU A 521 -8.26 -15.75 35.01
CA LEU A 521 -7.90 -16.23 33.68
C LEU A 521 -8.69 -15.51 32.58
N SER A 522 -9.98 -15.27 32.80
CA SER A 522 -10.82 -14.54 31.85
C SER A 522 -10.35 -13.10 31.67
N PHE A 523 -10.02 -12.41 32.77
CA PHE A 523 -9.53 -11.04 32.74
C PHE A 523 -8.19 -10.92 32.03
N LEU A 524 -7.22 -11.79 32.35
CA LEU A 524 -5.93 -11.81 31.67
C LEU A 524 -6.08 -12.15 30.19
N GLY A 525 -6.95 -13.09 29.85
CA GLY A 525 -7.30 -13.44 28.47
C GLY A 525 -7.90 -12.27 27.71
N LEU A 526 -8.81 -11.50 28.32
CA LEU A 526 -9.41 -10.30 27.74
C LEU A 526 -8.39 -9.21 27.47
N ILE A 527 -7.45 -8.95 28.38
CA ILE A 527 -6.38 -7.97 28.15
C ILE A 527 -5.46 -8.46 27.03
N PHE A 528 -5.04 -9.73 27.10
CA PHE A 528 -4.10 -10.31 26.15
C PHE A 528 -4.63 -10.33 24.72
N THR A 529 -5.94 -10.53 24.54
CA THR A 529 -6.63 -10.49 23.23
C THR A 529 -7.08 -9.09 22.84
N GLY A 530 -7.45 -8.24 23.80
CA GLY A 530 -7.94 -6.88 23.54
C GLY A 530 -6.86 -5.90 23.12
N LEU A 531 -5.63 -6.05 23.62
CA LEU A 531 -4.51 -5.19 23.26
C LEU A 531 -4.16 -5.21 21.76
N PRO A 532 -3.96 -6.37 21.12
CA PRO A 532 -3.69 -6.40 19.68
C PRO A 532 -4.87 -5.84 18.87
N LEU A 533 -6.12 -6.06 19.30
CA LEU A 533 -7.30 -5.47 18.64
C LEU A 533 -7.32 -3.94 18.72
N LYS A 534 -6.93 -3.36 19.86
CA LYS A 534 -6.86 -1.90 20.04
C LYS A 534 -5.70 -1.26 19.29
N TYR A 535 -4.51 -1.87 19.35
CA TYR A 535 -3.28 -1.35 18.75
C TYR A 535 -2.97 -2.02 17.41
N SER A 536 -4.02 -2.25 16.61
CA SER A 536 -4.00 -2.91 15.31
C SER A 536 -2.93 -2.39 14.36
N SER A 537 -2.69 -1.08 14.35
CA SER A 537 -1.72 -0.43 13.47
C SER A 537 -0.25 -0.68 13.84
N GLN A 538 0.04 -1.20 15.03
CA GLN A 538 1.41 -1.41 15.50
C GLN A 538 1.95 -2.79 15.07
N ALA A 539 3.23 -2.87 14.68
CA ALA A 539 3.82 -4.10 14.15
C ALA A 539 3.82 -5.28 15.14
N TRP A 540 4.00 -5.02 16.44
CA TRP A 540 3.96 -6.08 17.46
C TRP A 540 2.56 -6.69 17.62
N SER A 541 1.50 -5.92 17.37
CA SER A 541 0.11 -6.40 17.45
C SER A 541 -0.12 -7.49 16.41
N HIS A 542 0.36 -7.29 15.18
CA HIS A 542 0.27 -8.26 14.09
C HIS A 542 0.97 -9.57 14.46
N ASN A 543 2.18 -9.50 15.03
CA ASN A 543 2.91 -10.71 15.45
C ASN A 543 2.13 -11.50 16.53
N LEU A 544 1.56 -10.79 17.50
CA LEU A 544 0.78 -11.41 18.57
C LEU A 544 -0.53 -12.02 18.02
N ALA A 545 -1.25 -11.29 17.19
CA ALA A 545 -2.47 -11.77 16.55
C ALA A 545 -2.18 -13.00 15.68
N ASN A 546 -1.12 -12.98 14.87
CA ASN A 546 -0.70 -14.12 14.06
C ASN A 546 -0.40 -15.37 14.91
N ALA A 547 0.25 -15.18 16.06
CA ALA A 547 0.48 -16.29 17.00
C ALA A 547 -0.81 -16.87 17.59
N LEU A 548 -1.90 -16.10 17.61
CA LEU A 548 -3.24 -16.52 18.04
C LEU A 548 -4.11 -17.06 16.89
N GLY A 549 -3.58 -17.14 15.67
CA GLY A 549 -4.33 -17.56 14.48
C GLY A 549 -4.90 -16.41 13.65
N GLY A 550 -4.37 -15.19 13.80
CA GLY A 550 -4.81 -13.98 13.12
C GLY A 550 -5.78 -13.13 13.95
N PHE A 551 -6.17 -11.98 13.41
CA PHE A 551 -7.09 -11.05 14.09
C PHE A 551 -8.50 -11.62 14.24
N ASP A 552 -8.96 -12.43 13.29
CA ASP A 552 -10.26 -13.12 13.38
C ASP A 552 -10.29 -14.09 14.57
N ALA A 553 -9.26 -14.93 14.71
CA ALA A 553 -9.12 -15.83 15.84
C ALA A 553 -8.97 -15.06 17.17
N THR A 554 -8.20 -13.96 17.16
CA THR A 554 -8.02 -13.08 18.33
C THR A 554 -9.36 -12.53 18.82
N SER A 555 -10.23 -12.10 17.90
CA SER A 555 -11.60 -11.65 18.21
C SER A 555 -12.46 -12.77 18.82
N VAL A 556 -12.38 -14.00 18.27
CA VAL A 556 -13.09 -15.17 18.84
C VAL A 556 -12.62 -15.46 20.26
N TRP A 557 -11.31 -15.45 20.51
CA TRP A 557 -10.75 -15.63 21.86
C TRP A 557 -11.21 -14.54 22.82
N HIS A 558 -11.26 -13.28 22.36
CA HIS A 558 -11.77 -12.17 23.16
C HIS A 558 -13.21 -12.41 23.60
N HIS A 559 -14.09 -12.82 22.68
CA HIS A 559 -15.48 -13.14 22.99
C HIS A 559 -15.61 -14.35 23.93
N PHE A 560 -14.79 -15.39 23.75
CA PHE A 560 -14.77 -16.54 24.65
C PHE A 560 -14.49 -16.12 26.11
N PHE A 561 -13.44 -15.33 26.33
CA PHE A 561 -13.12 -14.85 27.68
C PHE A 561 -14.17 -13.86 28.21
N ALA A 562 -14.81 -13.07 27.34
CA ALA A 562 -15.92 -12.19 27.74
C ALA A 562 -17.12 -12.99 28.25
N VAL A 563 -17.54 -14.02 27.52
CA VAL A 563 -18.65 -14.92 27.94
C VAL A 563 -18.30 -15.63 29.24
N LEU A 564 -17.06 -16.11 29.38
CA LEU A 564 -16.61 -16.77 30.60
C LEU A 564 -16.67 -15.82 31.81
N LEU A 565 -16.19 -14.58 31.67
CA LEU A 565 -16.25 -13.57 32.73
C LEU A 565 -17.69 -13.17 33.08
N LEU A 566 -18.51 -12.88 32.07
CA LEU A 566 -19.92 -12.51 32.28
C LEU A 566 -20.68 -13.63 32.99
N THR A 567 -20.46 -14.88 32.58
CA THR A 567 -21.06 -16.06 33.24
C THR A 567 -20.62 -16.17 34.69
N ALA A 568 -19.32 -16.00 34.97
CA ALA A 568 -18.80 -16.03 36.34
C ALA A 568 -19.42 -14.91 37.21
N CYS A 569 -19.60 -13.70 36.66
CA CYS A 569 -20.27 -12.60 37.35
C CYS A 569 -21.75 -12.89 37.63
N VAL A 570 -22.48 -13.45 36.65
CA VAL A 570 -23.89 -13.83 36.83
C VAL A 570 -24.04 -14.92 37.89
N VAL A 571 -23.21 -15.97 37.83
CA VAL A 571 -23.20 -17.03 38.85
C VAL A 571 -22.95 -16.43 40.24
N ARG A 572 -22.00 -15.50 40.36
CA ARG A 572 -21.70 -14.86 41.65
C ARG A 572 -22.86 -13.99 42.14
N LEU A 573 -23.54 -13.27 41.25
CA LEU A 573 -24.72 -12.48 41.58
C LEU A 573 -25.86 -13.37 42.10
N VAL A 574 -26.14 -14.48 41.42
CA VAL A 574 -27.18 -15.46 41.83
C VAL A 574 -26.84 -16.06 43.20
N GLN A 575 -25.58 -16.43 43.44
CA GLN A 575 -25.14 -16.92 44.76
C GLN A 575 -25.32 -15.86 45.86
N GLY A 576 -25.00 -14.59 45.56
CA GLY A 576 -25.21 -13.48 46.48
C GLY A 576 -26.68 -13.28 46.85
N ILE A 577 -27.57 -13.32 45.85
CA ILE A 577 -29.02 -13.24 46.06
C ILE A 577 -29.50 -14.42 46.91
N GLY A 578 -29.07 -15.64 46.59
CA GLY A 578 -29.41 -16.84 47.38
C GLY A 578 -28.93 -16.76 48.83
N TRP A 579 -27.75 -16.19 49.07
CA TRP A 579 -27.24 -15.95 50.42
C TRP A 579 -28.07 -14.93 51.18
N VAL A 580 -28.47 -13.82 50.54
CA VAL A 580 -29.38 -12.82 51.13
C VAL A 580 -30.72 -13.46 51.51
N ILE A 581 -31.31 -14.26 50.63
CA ILE A 581 -32.56 -14.99 50.89
C ILE A 581 -32.40 -15.92 52.10
N LYS A 582 -31.31 -16.69 52.16
CA LYS A 582 -31.02 -17.60 53.28
C LYS A 582 -30.92 -16.85 54.62
N LEU A 583 -30.23 -15.71 54.66
CA LEU A 583 -30.14 -14.92 55.89
C LEU A 583 -31.49 -14.34 56.33
N ARG A 584 -32.34 -13.96 55.36
CA ARG A 584 -33.70 -13.49 55.64
C ARG A 584 -34.59 -14.61 56.18
N GLN A 585 -34.46 -15.83 55.66
CA GLN A 585 -35.14 -17.02 56.19
C GLN A 585 -34.68 -17.39 57.60
N GLN A 586 -33.43 -17.08 57.95
CA GLN A 586 -32.89 -17.25 59.31
C GLN A 586 -33.33 -16.14 60.29
N GLY A 587 -34.25 -15.26 59.90
CA GLY A 587 -34.80 -14.21 60.76
C GLY A 587 -33.91 -12.97 60.93
N LYS A 588 -32.77 -12.86 60.21
CA LYS A 588 -31.89 -11.69 60.32
C LYS A 588 -32.55 -10.43 59.79
N GLN A 589 -32.36 -9.31 60.48
CA GLN A 589 -32.88 -8.02 60.05
C GLN A 589 -32.14 -7.50 58.81
N TRP A 590 -32.82 -6.70 57.98
CA TRP A 590 -32.21 -6.11 56.77
C TRP A 590 -30.91 -5.34 57.04
N LYS A 591 -30.85 -4.63 58.18
CA LYS A 591 -29.64 -3.90 58.59
C LYS A 591 -28.43 -4.84 58.78
N GLU A 592 -28.64 -6.02 59.36
CA GLU A 592 -27.59 -7.02 59.57
C GLU A 592 -27.22 -7.75 58.29
N VAL A 593 -28.17 -7.97 57.39
CA VAL A 593 -27.92 -8.61 56.09
C VAL A 593 -27.08 -7.69 55.19
N VAL A 594 -27.44 -6.41 55.13
CA VAL A 594 -26.80 -5.45 54.21
C VAL A 594 -25.54 -4.84 54.80
N PHE A 595 -25.54 -4.43 56.07
CA PHE A 595 -24.42 -3.72 56.69
C PHE A 595 -23.67 -4.54 57.72
N GLY A 596 -24.00 -5.83 57.86
CA GLY A 596 -23.33 -6.72 58.79
C GLY A 596 -21.86 -6.99 58.41
N PRO A 597 -21.10 -7.56 59.35
CA PRO A 597 -19.67 -7.86 59.18
C PRO A 597 -19.37 -8.82 58.01
N ASP A 598 -20.28 -9.74 57.70
CA ASP A 598 -20.12 -10.69 56.60
C ASP A 598 -20.52 -10.13 55.22
N SER A 599 -21.09 -8.93 55.17
CA SER A 599 -21.52 -8.27 53.94
C SER A 599 -20.35 -7.61 53.20
N LEU A 600 -20.38 -7.70 51.87
CA LEU A 600 -19.47 -6.99 50.97
C LEU A 600 -19.94 -5.58 50.62
N VAL A 601 -21.08 -5.12 51.15
CA VAL A 601 -21.57 -3.75 50.95
C VAL A 601 -20.76 -2.78 51.82
N PRO A 602 -20.25 -1.67 51.26
CA PRO A 602 -19.59 -0.62 52.04
C PRO A 602 -20.52 -0.01 53.10
N ASN A 603 -19.98 0.29 54.28
CA ASN A 603 -20.71 0.82 55.42
C ASN A 603 -19.90 1.94 56.13
N ILE A 604 -20.49 2.53 57.17
CA ILE A 604 -19.88 3.66 57.90
C ILE A 604 -18.55 3.26 58.57
N ARG A 605 -18.40 2.01 59.01
CA ARG A 605 -17.14 1.51 59.58
C ARG A 605 -16.04 1.52 58.52
N ASP A 606 -16.32 1.11 57.29
CA ASP A 606 -15.35 1.16 56.19
C ASP A 606 -14.81 2.59 55.96
N ALA A 607 -15.67 3.62 56.07
CA ALA A 607 -15.26 5.01 55.98
C ALA A 607 -14.36 5.43 57.16
N LYS A 608 -14.67 4.99 58.39
CA LYS A 608 -13.82 5.23 59.57
C LYS A 608 -12.46 4.54 59.41
N ASP A 609 -12.44 3.33 58.90
CA ASP A 609 -11.23 2.54 58.67
C ASP A 609 -10.36 3.17 57.56
N ALA A 610 -10.98 3.71 56.50
CA ALA A 610 -10.29 4.44 55.45
C ALA A 610 -9.64 5.74 55.98
N VAL A 611 -10.37 6.53 56.77
CA VAL A 611 -9.81 7.74 57.42
C VAL A 611 -8.70 7.38 58.41
N GLY A 612 -8.87 6.30 59.17
CA GLY A 612 -7.84 5.78 60.07
C GLY A 612 -6.56 5.39 59.33
N MET A 613 -6.69 4.70 58.18
CA MET A 613 -5.56 4.38 57.31
C MET A 613 -4.86 5.62 56.75
N ILE A 614 -5.61 6.64 56.32
CA ILE A 614 -5.03 7.92 55.87
C ILE A 614 -4.22 8.57 57.00
N ARG A 615 -4.78 8.64 58.21
CA ARG A 615 -4.06 9.16 59.39
C ARG A 615 -2.79 8.34 59.67
N TRP A 616 -2.86 7.01 59.53
CA TRP A 616 -1.71 6.13 59.71
C TRP A 616 -0.61 6.36 58.67
N PHE A 617 -0.96 6.63 57.41
CA PHE A 617 0.03 6.96 56.36
C PHE A 617 0.87 8.18 56.74
N PHE A 618 0.25 9.21 57.33
CA PHE A 618 0.92 10.41 57.82
C PHE A 618 1.46 10.29 59.26
N GLY A 619 1.37 9.10 59.88
CA GLY A 619 1.85 8.88 61.25
C GLY A 619 1.02 9.53 62.36
N LEU A 620 -0.21 9.98 62.05
CA LEU A 620 -1.13 10.67 62.96
C LEU A 620 -2.03 9.72 63.79
N GLY A 621 -1.69 8.42 63.81
CA GLY A 621 -2.43 7.41 64.55
C GLY A 621 -1.94 5.98 64.29
N PRO A 622 -2.44 4.99 65.06
CA PRO A 622 -2.16 3.58 64.83
C PRO A 622 -2.86 3.08 63.56
N LYS A 623 -2.40 1.95 63.02
CA LYS A 623 -3.05 1.27 61.90
C LYS A 623 -4.41 0.74 62.34
N SER A 624 -5.45 0.96 61.54
CA SER A 624 -6.79 0.45 61.83
C SER A 624 -6.82 -1.09 61.89
N THR A 625 -7.67 -1.63 62.76
CA THR A 625 -8.02 -3.05 62.82
C THR A 625 -9.22 -3.33 61.92
N PHE A 626 -9.26 -4.52 61.33
CA PHE A 626 -10.28 -4.87 60.34
C PHE A 626 -11.08 -6.11 60.77
N GLU A 627 -12.32 -6.17 60.32
CA GLU A 627 -13.17 -7.35 60.44
C GLU A 627 -12.88 -8.33 59.28
N ARG A 628 -13.81 -9.23 58.93
CA ARG A 628 -13.74 -10.24 57.87
C ARG A 628 -13.45 -9.63 56.50
N TRP A 629 -13.97 -8.45 56.21
CA TRP A 629 -13.74 -7.70 54.99
C TRP A 629 -13.15 -6.33 55.30
N THR A 630 -12.12 -5.96 54.55
CA THR A 630 -11.52 -4.62 54.59
C THR A 630 -12.23 -3.70 53.60
N TYR A 631 -12.15 -2.39 53.80
CA TYR A 631 -12.79 -1.44 52.89
C TYR A 631 -12.26 -1.55 51.45
N TRP A 632 -10.97 -1.87 51.26
CA TRP A 632 -10.39 -2.04 49.92
C TRP A 632 -10.81 -3.37 49.28
N GLU A 633 -11.03 -4.45 50.03
CA GLU A 633 -11.58 -5.69 49.48
C GLU A 633 -13.02 -5.50 48.99
N LYS A 634 -13.82 -4.71 49.72
CA LYS A 634 -15.18 -4.33 49.28
C LYS A 634 -15.13 -3.41 48.06
N PHE A 635 -14.21 -2.45 48.05
CA PHE A 635 -14.00 -1.58 46.90
C PHE A 635 -13.61 -2.38 45.66
N ASP A 636 -12.60 -3.25 45.74
CA ASP A 636 -12.16 -4.12 44.62
C ASP A 636 -13.33 -4.98 44.11
N PHE A 637 -14.13 -5.55 45.01
CA PHE A 637 -15.29 -6.35 44.66
C PHE A 637 -16.31 -5.56 43.82
N TRP A 638 -16.73 -4.38 44.30
CA TRP A 638 -17.71 -3.56 43.58
C TRP A 638 -17.14 -2.87 42.34
N ALA A 639 -15.87 -2.48 42.37
CA ALA A 639 -15.16 -1.94 41.22
C ALA A 639 -15.15 -2.95 40.06
N MET A 640 -14.96 -4.24 40.35
CA MET A 640 -15.07 -5.30 39.33
C MET A 640 -16.47 -5.37 38.70
N PHE A 641 -17.54 -5.37 39.50
CA PHE A 641 -18.91 -5.42 38.96
C PHE A 641 -19.27 -4.16 38.15
N LEU A 642 -18.83 -2.98 38.60
CA LEU A 642 -19.02 -1.74 37.88
C LEU A 642 -18.24 -1.74 36.56
N ALA A 643 -16.99 -2.20 36.57
CA ALA A 643 -16.16 -2.33 35.38
C ALA A 643 -16.75 -3.31 34.36
N VAL A 644 -17.16 -4.51 34.81
CA VAL A 644 -17.84 -5.50 33.96
C VAL A 644 -19.18 -4.96 33.44
N GLY A 645 -19.90 -4.16 34.24
CA GLY A 645 -21.10 -3.47 33.78
C GLY A 645 -20.81 -2.50 32.63
N MET A 646 -19.86 -1.57 32.80
CA MET A 646 -19.54 -0.57 31.78
C MET A 646 -18.90 -1.18 30.53
N ILE A 647 -17.86 -1.99 30.70
CA ILE A 647 -17.11 -2.61 29.59
C ILE A 647 -17.93 -3.74 28.96
N GLY A 648 -18.60 -4.56 29.77
CA GLY A 648 -19.40 -5.68 29.28
C GLY A 648 -20.63 -5.22 28.50
N ILE A 649 -21.39 -4.23 28.97
CA ILE A 649 -22.55 -3.70 28.23
C ILE A 649 -22.10 -3.01 26.94
N SER A 650 -21.06 -2.16 27.00
CA SER A 650 -20.52 -1.53 25.79
C SER A 650 -19.94 -2.54 24.80
N GLY A 651 -19.32 -3.63 25.27
CA GLY A 651 -18.85 -4.72 24.44
C GLY A 651 -19.99 -5.52 23.79
N LEU A 652 -21.06 -5.80 24.53
CA LEU A 652 -22.26 -6.43 23.99
C LEU A 652 -22.95 -5.55 22.94
N MET A 653 -22.94 -4.22 23.11
CA MET A 653 -23.43 -3.28 22.10
C MET A 653 -22.63 -3.37 20.79
N LEU A 654 -21.31 -3.54 20.86
CA LEU A 654 -20.45 -3.68 19.69
C LEU A 654 -20.52 -5.07 19.05
N TRP A 655 -20.72 -6.12 19.87
CA TRP A 655 -20.84 -7.50 19.38
C TRP A 655 -22.22 -7.78 18.76
N LEU A 656 -23.28 -7.21 19.32
CA LEU A 656 -24.68 -7.42 18.89
C LEU A 656 -25.35 -6.09 18.49
N PRO A 657 -24.79 -5.30 17.55
CA PRO A 657 -25.22 -3.93 17.32
C PRO A 657 -26.65 -3.83 16.78
N ASN A 658 -27.11 -4.81 15.99
CA ASN A 658 -28.49 -4.85 15.50
C ASN A 658 -29.52 -4.97 16.63
N LEU A 659 -29.22 -5.76 17.66
CA LEU A 659 -30.10 -5.95 18.83
C LEU A 659 -30.25 -4.65 19.61
N PHE A 660 -29.14 -3.98 19.91
CA PHE A 660 -29.18 -2.73 20.68
C PHE A 660 -29.76 -1.56 19.86
N CYS A 661 -29.53 -1.55 18.55
CA CYS A 661 -30.10 -0.54 17.67
C CYS A 661 -31.62 -0.69 17.46
N LEU A 662 -32.25 -1.77 17.94
CA LEU A 662 -33.72 -1.85 17.99
C LEU A 662 -34.32 -0.71 18.83
N ILE A 663 -33.59 -0.26 19.86
CA ILE A 663 -34.07 0.75 20.81
C ILE A 663 -33.15 1.96 20.96
N LEU A 664 -31.87 1.85 20.56
CA LEU A 664 -30.88 2.93 20.66
C LEU A 664 -30.47 3.43 19.27
N PRO A 665 -30.13 4.72 19.13
CA PRO A 665 -29.53 5.21 17.89
C PRO A 665 -28.12 4.63 17.71
N GLY A 666 -27.72 4.38 16.46
CA GLY A 666 -26.39 3.90 16.06
C GLY A 666 -25.24 4.80 16.51
N GLN A 667 -25.48 6.10 16.73
CA GLN A 667 -24.50 6.98 17.40
C GLN A 667 -24.08 6.48 18.80
N THR A 668 -24.93 5.70 19.47
CA THR A 668 -24.59 5.05 20.74
C THR A 668 -23.46 4.04 20.56
N LEU A 669 -23.30 3.44 19.37
CA LEU A 669 -22.18 2.54 19.08
C LEU A 669 -20.85 3.30 18.99
N ASN A 670 -20.85 4.54 18.47
CA ASN A 670 -19.67 5.42 18.52
C ASN A 670 -19.25 5.69 19.96
N VAL A 671 -20.22 5.94 20.85
CA VAL A 671 -19.98 6.13 22.29
C VAL A 671 -19.52 4.83 22.96
N ALA A 672 -20.19 3.71 22.68
CA ALA A 672 -19.87 2.40 23.24
C ALA A 672 -18.42 2.00 22.91
N LYS A 673 -17.95 2.28 21.69
CA LYS A 673 -16.55 2.04 21.30
C LYS A 673 -15.57 2.78 22.20
N VAL A 674 -15.79 4.08 22.44
CA VAL A 674 -14.95 4.89 23.33
C VAL A 674 -15.00 4.35 24.75
N VAL A 675 -16.20 4.13 25.29
CA VAL A 675 -16.39 3.62 26.66
C VAL A 675 -15.72 2.27 26.83
N HIS A 676 -15.91 1.33 25.90
CA HIS A 676 -15.34 0.00 25.97
C HIS A 676 -13.81 0.05 25.97
N SER A 677 -13.22 0.71 24.96
CA SER A 677 -11.77 0.71 24.72
C SER A 677 -10.99 1.52 25.78
N GLU A 678 -11.48 2.70 26.17
CA GLU A 678 -10.77 3.56 27.14
C GLU A 678 -10.94 3.04 28.58
N THR A 679 -12.16 2.64 28.94
CA THR A 679 -12.41 2.10 30.29
C THR A 679 -11.67 0.79 30.50
N ALA A 680 -11.54 -0.07 29.48
CA ALA A 680 -10.80 -1.33 29.59
C ALA A 680 -9.31 -1.12 29.89
N LEU A 681 -8.64 -0.19 29.21
CA LEU A 681 -7.23 0.12 29.50
C LEU A 681 -7.05 0.62 30.93
N PHE A 682 -7.94 1.51 31.37
CA PHE A 682 -7.91 2.04 32.72
C PHE A 682 -8.16 0.98 33.78
N VAL A 683 -9.19 0.15 33.62
CA VAL A 683 -9.50 -0.95 34.54
C VAL A 683 -8.33 -1.94 34.59
N GLY A 684 -7.71 -2.22 33.44
CA GLY A 684 -6.43 -2.92 33.36
C GLY A 684 -5.39 -2.32 34.29
N GLY A 685 -5.06 -1.05 34.12
CA GLY A 685 -4.08 -0.34 34.93
C GLY A 685 -4.43 -0.28 36.43
N LEU A 686 -5.68 0.05 36.78
CA LEU A 686 -6.11 0.14 38.18
C LEU A 686 -6.09 -1.20 38.90
N ILE A 687 -6.45 -2.30 38.23
CA ILE A 687 -6.33 -3.63 38.83
C ILE A 687 -4.86 -3.90 39.19
N PHE A 688 -3.89 -3.48 38.37
CA PHE A 688 -2.48 -3.60 38.75
C PHE A 688 -2.09 -2.66 39.91
N VAL A 689 -2.53 -1.40 39.89
CA VAL A 689 -2.16 -0.42 40.92
C VAL A 689 -2.81 -0.71 42.28
N ILE A 690 -4.04 -1.22 42.30
CA ILE A 690 -4.81 -1.44 43.52
C ILE A 690 -4.73 -2.91 43.92
N HIS A 691 -5.24 -3.81 43.08
CA HIS A 691 -5.37 -5.22 43.42
C HIS A 691 -3.98 -5.86 43.55
N VAL A 692 -3.14 -5.76 42.52
CA VAL A 692 -1.81 -6.40 42.56
C VAL A 692 -0.92 -5.78 43.64
N PHE A 693 -0.98 -4.46 43.83
CA PHE A 693 -0.30 -3.82 44.95
C PHE A 693 -0.75 -4.39 46.30
N ASN A 694 -2.06 -4.37 46.57
CA ASN A 694 -2.62 -4.79 47.84
C ASN A 694 -2.28 -6.25 48.16
N PHE A 695 -2.35 -7.15 47.19
CA PHE A 695 -2.18 -8.58 47.47
C PHE A 695 -0.76 -9.10 47.23
N HIS A 696 0.07 -8.42 46.44
CA HIS A 696 1.39 -8.95 46.06
C HIS A 696 2.57 -8.03 46.39
N LEU A 697 2.43 -6.72 46.20
CA LEU A 697 3.58 -5.80 46.28
C LEU A 697 3.75 -5.12 47.64
N ARG A 698 2.77 -5.24 48.55
CA ARG A 698 2.93 -4.72 49.92
C ARG A 698 4.07 -5.43 50.67
N PRO A 699 4.99 -4.69 51.32
CA PRO A 699 6.14 -5.27 52.05
C PRO A 699 5.78 -6.38 53.04
N GLU A 700 4.61 -6.30 53.69
CA GLU A 700 4.17 -7.31 54.65
C GLU A 700 3.75 -8.63 54.01
N LYS A 701 3.32 -8.60 52.73
CA LYS A 701 2.79 -9.77 52.00
C LYS A 701 3.68 -10.21 50.85
N PHE A 702 4.66 -9.39 50.47
CA PHE A 702 5.62 -9.68 49.40
C PHE A 702 6.30 -11.04 49.64
N PRO A 703 6.44 -11.92 48.63
CA PRO A 703 6.17 -11.66 47.21
C PRO A 703 4.71 -11.86 46.78
N MET A 704 3.85 -12.49 47.59
CA MET A 704 2.45 -12.77 47.24
C MET A 704 1.61 -13.23 48.45
N ASP A 705 0.36 -12.78 48.50
CA ASP A 705 -0.69 -13.34 49.36
C ASP A 705 -1.25 -14.65 48.77
N LEU A 706 -1.05 -15.76 49.49
CA LEU A 706 -1.51 -17.09 49.08
C LEU A 706 -2.92 -17.44 49.59
N SER A 707 -3.60 -16.53 50.28
CA SER A 707 -4.84 -16.87 51.00
C SER A 707 -5.98 -17.30 50.09
N ILE A 708 -6.18 -16.65 48.94
CA ILE A 708 -7.19 -17.08 47.97
C ILE A 708 -6.74 -18.34 47.20
N LEU A 709 -5.45 -18.50 46.92
CA LEU A 709 -4.97 -19.65 46.16
C LEU A 709 -4.96 -20.95 46.99
N THR A 710 -4.64 -20.87 48.28
CA THR A 710 -4.65 -22.01 49.21
C THR A 710 -5.99 -22.19 49.92
N GLY A 711 -6.78 -21.12 50.02
CA GLY A 711 -8.00 -21.04 50.85
C GLY A 711 -7.75 -20.79 52.32
N MET A 712 -6.49 -20.66 52.73
CA MET A 712 -6.05 -20.71 54.13
C MET A 712 -5.14 -19.53 54.47
N VAL A 713 -5.09 -19.15 55.75
CA VAL A 713 -4.20 -18.10 56.27
C VAL A 713 -3.62 -18.51 57.61
N SER A 714 -2.40 -18.08 57.95
CA SER A 714 -1.83 -18.39 59.27
C SER A 714 -2.63 -17.66 60.36
N GLU A 715 -2.86 -18.35 61.47
CA GLU A 715 -3.60 -17.78 62.59
C GLU A 715 -2.89 -16.55 63.18
N GLN A 716 -1.57 -16.61 63.33
CA GLN A 716 -0.75 -15.49 63.80
C GLN A 716 -0.89 -14.24 62.91
N HIS A 717 -0.95 -14.42 61.58
CA HIS A 717 -1.19 -13.29 60.68
C HIS A 717 -2.58 -12.71 60.90
N LEU A 718 -3.60 -13.57 61.02
CA LEU A 718 -4.98 -13.15 61.18
C LEU A 718 -5.21 -12.43 62.53
N GLN A 719 -4.53 -12.83 63.61
CA GLN A 719 -4.52 -12.13 64.90
C GLN A 719 -4.01 -10.70 64.77
N SER A 720 -2.93 -10.49 63.99
CA SER A 720 -2.39 -9.13 63.78
C SER A 720 -3.22 -8.29 62.79
N ALA A 721 -3.80 -8.91 61.77
CA ALA A 721 -4.45 -8.20 60.67
C ALA A 721 -5.95 -8.01 60.88
N ARG A 722 -6.61 -8.95 61.56
CA ARG A 722 -8.07 -9.02 61.77
C ARG A 722 -8.44 -9.59 63.14
N PRO A 723 -7.99 -8.97 64.25
CA PRO A 723 -8.25 -9.47 65.60
C PRO A 723 -9.75 -9.60 65.90
N GLU A 724 -10.54 -8.62 65.48
CA GLU A 724 -11.99 -8.59 65.74
C GLU A 724 -12.76 -9.71 65.05
N TYR A 725 -12.31 -10.16 63.87
CA TYR A 725 -12.91 -11.31 63.20
C TYR A 725 -12.68 -12.61 64.01
N LEU A 726 -11.47 -12.79 64.53
CA LEU A 726 -11.14 -13.96 65.34
C LEU A 726 -11.89 -13.96 66.67
N GLU A 727 -11.97 -12.80 67.34
CA GLU A 727 -12.77 -12.63 68.55
C GLU A 727 -14.24 -13.00 68.31
N ARG A 728 -14.82 -12.53 67.19
CA ARG A 728 -16.20 -12.90 66.81
C ARG A 728 -16.34 -14.40 66.55
N MET A 729 -15.43 -15.02 65.79
CA MET A 729 -15.48 -16.46 65.53
C MET A 729 -15.33 -17.30 66.81
N GLN A 730 -14.56 -16.80 67.78
CA GLN A 730 -14.44 -17.41 69.11
C GLN A 730 -15.74 -17.25 69.91
N GLN A 731 -16.34 -16.07 69.94
CA GLN A 731 -17.62 -15.79 70.60
C GLN A 731 -18.78 -16.60 70.00
N GLU A 732 -18.78 -16.79 68.68
CA GLU A 732 -19.77 -17.61 67.96
C GLU A 732 -19.53 -19.14 68.13
N GLY A 733 -18.44 -19.56 68.79
CA GLY A 733 -18.09 -20.98 68.95
C GLY A 733 -17.66 -21.68 67.65
N ARG A 734 -17.28 -20.91 66.62
CA ARG A 734 -16.96 -21.40 65.27
C ARG A 734 -15.46 -21.45 64.97
N LEU A 735 -14.62 -20.92 65.85
CA LEU A 735 -13.17 -20.85 65.64
C LEU A 735 -12.53 -22.23 65.39
N GLU A 736 -12.89 -23.24 66.18
CA GLU A 736 -12.36 -24.61 65.98
C GLU A 736 -12.84 -25.25 64.67
N GLN A 737 -14.03 -24.89 64.18
CA GLN A 737 -14.57 -25.43 62.92
C GLN A 737 -13.81 -24.93 61.69
N ILE A 738 -13.14 -23.78 61.81
CA ILE A 738 -12.37 -23.15 60.73
C ILE A 738 -10.86 -23.33 60.89
N ARG A 739 -10.39 -23.91 62.01
CA ARG A 739 -8.99 -24.30 62.22
C ARG A 739 -8.68 -25.59 61.46
N THR A 740 -7.59 -25.59 60.72
CA THR A 740 -7.10 -26.73 59.95
C THR A 740 -5.57 -26.76 59.95
N THR A 741 -4.96 -27.82 59.44
CA THR A 741 -3.51 -27.91 59.31
C THR A 741 -3.05 -27.29 58.00
N ALA A 742 -1.93 -26.55 58.05
CA ALA A 742 -1.36 -25.94 56.86
C ALA A 742 -1.03 -26.99 55.77
N PRO A 743 -1.14 -26.64 54.47
CA PRO A 743 -0.84 -27.55 53.38
C PRO A 743 0.62 -28.05 53.39
N SER A 744 0.88 -29.19 52.73
CA SER A 744 2.23 -29.72 52.60
C SER A 744 3.18 -28.75 51.88
N THR A 745 4.47 -28.83 52.20
CA THR A 745 5.51 -27.96 51.60
C THR A 745 5.50 -28.02 50.07
N ARG A 746 5.30 -29.21 49.48
CA ARG A 746 5.19 -29.38 48.01
C ARG A 746 4.01 -28.61 47.43
N ARG A 747 2.85 -28.65 48.09
CA ARG A 747 1.65 -27.94 47.64
C ARG A 747 1.81 -26.43 47.76
N LEU A 748 2.39 -25.94 48.86
CA LEU A 748 2.69 -24.51 49.04
C LEU A 748 3.65 -24.00 47.97
N TRP A 749 4.70 -24.75 47.65
CA TRP A 749 5.63 -24.42 46.57
C TRP A 749 4.95 -24.38 45.20
N ALA A 750 4.18 -25.40 44.85
CA ALA A 750 3.48 -25.45 43.55
C ALA A 750 2.52 -24.26 43.37
N VAL A 751 1.73 -23.94 44.40
CA VAL A 751 0.80 -22.81 44.37
C VAL A 751 1.54 -21.47 44.30
N SER A 752 2.66 -21.34 45.03
CA SER A 752 3.48 -20.13 45.00
C SER A 752 4.11 -19.91 43.63
N LEU A 753 4.65 -20.97 43.02
CA LEU A 753 5.22 -20.92 41.68
C LEU A 753 4.15 -20.51 40.66
N GLY A 754 2.99 -21.17 40.66
CA GLY A 754 1.90 -20.83 39.75
C GLY A 754 1.42 -19.39 39.90
N GLY A 755 1.23 -18.91 41.13
CA GLY A 755 0.81 -17.53 41.38
C GLY A 755 1.88 -16.50 41.00
N LEU A 756 3.18 -16.79 41.21
CA LEU A 756 4.28 -15.93 40.76
C LEU A 756 4.37 -15.86 39.24
N THR A 757 4.15 -16.98 38.54
CA THR A 757 4.09 -17.00 37.07
C THR A 757 2.96 -16.10 36.55
N ILE A 758 1.78 -16.19 37.15
CA ILE A 758 0.63 -15.36 36.76
C ILE A 758 0.88 -13.89 37.08
N LEU A 759 1.48 -13.58 38.23
CA LEU A 759 1.87 -12.22 38.59
C LEU A 759 2.88 -11.65 37.58
N ALA A 760 3.90 -12.43 37.21
CA ALA A 760 4.89 -12.03 36.21
C ALA A 760 4.25 -11.78 34.85
N LEU A 761 3.34 -12.66 34.41
CA LEU A 761 2.56 -12.47 33.18
C LEU A 761 1.74 -11.18 33.23
N GLY A 762 1.03 -10.93 34.35
CA GLY A 762 0.27 -9.70 34.53
C GLY A 762 1.15 -8.45 34.47
N LEU A 763 2.29 -8.43 35.16
CA LEU A 763 3.24 -7.32 35.12
C LEU A 763 3.82 -7.09 33.72
N ALA A 764 4.06 -8.17 32.96
CA ALA A 764 4.49 -8.08 31.56
C ALA A 764 3.40 -7.45 30.68
N LEU A 765 2.13 -7.85 30.85
CA LEU A 765 1.00 -7.22 30.15
C LEU A 765 0.86 -5.74 30.51
N LEU A 766 1.02 -5.37 31.77
CA LEU A 766 1.01 -3.96 32.19
C LEU A 766 2.15 -3.17 31.53
N ALA A 767 3.37 -3.72 31.53
CA ALA A 767 4.51 -3.09 30.89
C ALA A 767 4.25 -2.90 29.39
N TRP A 768 3.65 -3.89 28.71
CA TRP A 768 3.23 -3.76 27.33
C TRP A 768 2.16 -2.70 27.12
N ILE A 769 1.14 -2.59 27.98
CA ILE A 769 0.14 -1.51 27.90
C ILE A 769 0.83 -0.14 27.95
N LEU A 770 1.74 0.04 28.90
CA LEU A 770 2.48 1.29 29.07
C LEU A 770 3.35 1.59 27.84
N LEU A 771 4.11 0.60 27.36
CA LEU A 771 4.94 0.75 26.17
C LEU A 771 4.12 1.05 24.91
N ALA A 772 2.99 0.36 24.70
CA ALA A 772 2.09 0.60 23.57
C ALA A 772 1.44 1.99 23.63
N SER A 773 1.15 2.50 24.84
CA SER A 773 0.60 3.85 25.02
C SER A 773 1.64 4.96 24.78
N LEU A 774 2.93 4.66 24.97
CA LEU A 774 4.05 5.59 24.77
C LEU A 774 4.62 5.53 23.35
N GLY A 775 4.55 4.36 22.71
CA GLY A 775 4.93 4.15 21.32
C GLY A 775 3.89 4.72 20.38
N LYS A 776 4.25 5.80 19.67
CA LYS A 776 3.57 6.19 18.45
C LYS A 776 3.76 5.13 17.37
#